data_AF-A0AAN7TWL6-F1
#
_entry.id   AF-A0AAN7TWL6-F1
#
_cell.length_a   1.000
_cell.length_b   1.000
_cell.length_c   1.000
_cell.angle_alpha   90.00
_cell.angle_beta   90.00
_cell.angle_gamma   90.00
#
_symmetry.space_group_name_H-M   'P 1'
#
loop_
_entity.id
_entity.type
_entity.pdbx_description
1 polymer ?
#
loop_
_entity_poly.entity_id
_entity_poly.type
_entity_poly.pdbx_seq_one_letter_code
_entity_poly.pdbx_strand_id
1 'polypeptide(L)'
;MRKNNLNKIIVVILFSLLISINFTNADNCSTLKQAILFYKAQRAGRLPDTDIPWRGNSVLTDASPGSSLDSNGDGDLSKGFFDAGDGVKFGLPMCWSITMLGWNYIEYSSNIASCGLTDLYLNVLKWGTDYILASHLSDNVFVAQVGDGNVDHSVWEPPEFINYIRPVYLINSSYPGTELAMEAAAALAAASIAFKSTNPSYASTCLSHAKTLYNFGNTYQGSYSVSVPQAAAFYNSYSGYTDELVWGSVWLYKATGDSSYLSAAENYYSTNNVGYDGTSNSFDWDQTATGSSLLLYKLTGKAFYQQMMDQTMKYWSKGGGITYTPGGLAWIREWGPCRYSMSMAFIATVYGTDSSLQFAQDQLNYVLGAKTGQSFIVGIGSNHPINPHHRAAHHSTTNDINNPVNNLYMLYGALVGGPGSDDSYVDLRTDYVKNEVALDYNAGFVGTLSYFAQGSSSSTTTPSTTTSSTTTTPSTTTTTPSSTTTSTPTPTSTTTTTPSSTTSTTTSTPSSTTSTTTTSTPSPTTTSTPSPTTSNPSSTTSTPSPTITITTISSSTTTSISTPTPSQTTGDGTTTSETTTGDIGTSGDGSNGTSPTIKPTSTSGSTSKPGSGSSQNTPGIEKDGSSSDALCLSDIIPLSIITLFILSSIHLLLTN
;
A
#
# COMPACT_ATOMS: atom_id res chain seq x y z
N MET A 1 -30.35 -51.19 31.93
CA MET A 1 -30.05 -50.89 30.51
C MET A 1 -30.40 -49.46 30.07
N ARG A 2 -31.65 -48.96 30.19
CA ARG A 2 -32.02 -47.62 29.65
C ARG A 2 -31.17 -46.41 30.14
N LYS A 3 -30.69 -46.39 31.40
CA LYS A 3 -29.86 -45.28 31.93
C LYS A 3 -28.47 -45.16 31.27
N ASN A 4 -27.81 -46.26 30.92
CA ASN A 4 -26.45 -46.21 30.36
C ASN A 4 -26.42 -45.67 28.93
N ASN A 5 -27.49 -45.89 28.15
CA ASN A 5 -27.56 -45.37 26.77
C ASN A 5 -27.76 -43.84 26.76
N LEU A 6 -28.49 -43.29 27.73
CA LEU A 6 -28.68 -41.84 27.83
C LEU A 6 -27.36 -41.12 28.15
N ASN A 7 -26.56 -41.66 29.07
CA ASN A 7 -25.24 -41.10 29.39
C ASN A 7 -24.28 -41.18 28.20
N LYS A 8 -24.30 -42.29 27.42
CA LYS A 8 -23.48 -42.41 26.20
C LYS A 8 -23.89 -41.39 25.13
N ILE A 9 -25.19 -41.15 24.94
CA ILE A 9 -25.68 -40.13 23.99
C ILE A 9 -25.29 -38.71 24.46
N ILE A 10 -25.41 -38.39 25.75
CA ILE A 10 -25.00 -37.09 26.30
C ILE A 10 -23.48 -36.88 26.14
N VAL A 11 -22.66 -37.90 26.39
CA VAL A 11 -21.21 -37.81 26.16
C VAL A 11 -20.90 -37.61 24.68
N VAL A 12 -21.55 -38.31 23.75
CA VAL A 12 -21.34 -38.11 22.31
C VAL A 12 -21.79 -36.72 21.84
N ILE A 13 -22.91 -36.19 22.35
CA ILE A 13 -23.37 -34.84 22.04
C ILE A 13 -22.41 -33.78 22.61
N LEU A 14 -21.92 -33.95 23.85
CA LEU A 14 -20.90 -33.08 24.43
C LEU A 14 -19.57 -33.16 23.67
N PHE A 15 -19.14 -34.36 23.22
CA PHE A 15 -17.96 -34.52 22.39
C PHE A 15 -18.15 -33.90 20.99
N SER A 16 -19.37 -33.95 20.44
CA SER A 16 -19.70 -33.31 19.16
C SER A 16 -19.79 -31.78 19.27
N LEU A 17 -20.19 -31.23 20.42
CA LEU A 17 -20.09 -29.80 20.70
C LEU A 17 -18.64 -29.35 21.00
N LEU A 18 -17.83 -30.21 21.63
CA LEU A 18 -16.41 -29.97 21.89
C LEU A 18 -15.53 -30.17 20.65
N ILE A 19 -16.01 -30.90 19.64
CA ILE A 19 -15.51 -30.90 18.26
C ILE A 19 -16.31 -29.86 17.43
N SER A 20 -16.64 -28.73 18.06
CA SER A 20 -16.52 -27.47 17.35
C SER A 20 -15.04 -27.30 17.03
N ILE A 21 -14.62 -27.79 15.86
CA ILE A 21 -13.27 -27.53 15.36
C ILE A 21 -13.14 -26.02 15.32
N ASN A 22 -12.37 -25.48 16.26
CA ASN A 22 -11.73 -24.20 16.05
C ASN A 22 -10.85 -24.39 14.81
N PHE A 23 -11.41 -24.08 13.64
CA PHE A 23 -10.59 -23.56 12.56
C PHE A 23 -9.80 -22.46 13.23
N THR A 24 -8.50 -22.68 13.36
CA THR A 24 -7.63 -21.70 13.99
C THR A 24 -7.72 -20.47 13.11
N ASN A 25 -8.51 -19.47 13.56
CA ASN A 25 -8.39 -18.11 13.07
C ASN A 25 -6.89 -17.85 13.02
N ALA A 26 -6.35 -17.64 11.81
CA ALA A 26 -4.92 -17.50 11.63
C ALA A 26 -4.46 -16.42 12.61
N ASP A 27 -3.48 -16.74 13.47
CA ASP A 27 -3.06 -15.81 14.52
C ASP A 27 -2.80 -14.45 13.88
N ASN A 28 -3.60 -13.45 14.25
CA ASN A 28 -3.55 -12.14 13.60
C ASN A 28 -2.17 -11.50 13.77
N CYS A 29 -1.41 -11.84 14.83
CA CYS A 29 -0.02 -11.43 14.97
C CYS A 29 0.90 -12.12 13.92
N SER A 30 0.78 -13.43 13.74
CA SER A 30 1.49 -14.17 12.67
C SER A 30 1.14 -13.67 11.27
N THR A 31 -0.15 -13.45 10.99
CA THR A 31 -0.64 -12.93 9.70
C THR A 31 -0.13 -11.51 9.46
N LEU A 32 -0.20 -10.63 10.47
CA LEU A 32 0.35 -9.28 10.43
C LEU A 32 1.87 -9.29 10.18
N LYS A 33 2.61 -10.19 10.85
CA LYS A 33 4.06 -10.36 10.60
C LYS A 33 4.32 -10.68 9.13
N GLN A 34 3.58 -11.63 8.55
CA GLN A 34 3.73 -11.98 7.14
C GLN A 34 3.36 -10.82 6.21
N ALA A 35 2.26 -10.11 6.48
CA ALA A 35 1.83 -8.95 5.70
C ALA A 35 2.85 -7.78 5.75
N ILE A 36 3.64 -7.66 6.82
CA ILE A 36 4.79 -6.72 6.90
C ILE A 36 6.02 -7.28 6.16
N LEU A 37 6.26 -8.60 6.20
CA LEU A 37 7.34 -9.25 5.45
C LEU A 37 7.14 -9.15 3.93
N PHE A 38 5.90 -9.09 3.43
CA PHE A 38 5.60 -8.77 2.03
C PHE A 38 6.32 -7.48 1.57
N TYR A 39 6.24 -6.38 2.33
CA TYR A 39 6.97 -5.15 1.99
C TYR A 39 8.48 -5.36 1.95
N LYS A 40 9.04 -6.22 2.82
CA LYS A 40 10.47 -6.59 2.73
C LYS A 40 10.79 -7.35 1.43
N ALA A 41 9.86 -8.18 0.95
CA ALA A 41 9.97 -8.86 -0.33
C ALA A 41 9.84 -7.92 -1.55
N GLN A 42 9.23 -6.75 -1.40
CA GLN A 42 9.19 -5.69 -2.43
C GLN A 42 10.44 -4.80 -2.50
N ARG A 43 11.42 -4.90 -1.59
CA ARG A 43 12.53 -3.92 -1.53
C ARG A 43 13.40 -3.88 -2.80
N ALA A 44 13.64 -2.68 -3.33
CA ALA A 44 14.65 -2.39 -4.34
C ALA A 44 15.98 -2.00 -3.68
N GLY A 45 17.11 -2.10 -4.40
CA GLY A 45 18.41 -1.62 -3.93
C GLY A 45 19.23 -2.66 -3.18
N ARG A 46 20.21 -2.21 -2.39
CA ARG A 46 21.06 -3.07 -1.54
C ARG A 46 20.32 -3.48 -0.28
N LEU A 47 20.03 -4.77 -0.12
CA LEU A 47 19.25 -5.26 1.01
C LEU A 47 20.09 -5.24 2.31
N PRO A 48 19.52 -4.74 3.44
CA PRO A 48 20.27 -4.58 4.69
C PRO A 48 20.23 -5.83 5.58
N ASP A 49 19.47 -6.86 5.20
CA ASP A 49 19.17 -8.05 6.00
C ASP A 49 18.82 -9.25 5.10
N THR A 50 18.55 -10.41 5.70
CA THR A 50 18.28 -11.68 4.99
C THR A 50 16.93 -12.29 5.36
N ASP A 51 15.98 -11.49 5.89
CA ASP A 51 14.67 -11.99 6.33
C ASP A 51 13.85 -12.59 5.18
N ILE A 52 14.12 -12.16 3.95
CA ILE A 52 13.60 -12.75 2.71
C ILE A 52 14.79 -13.39 1.98
N PRO A 53 15.15 -14.65 2.29
CA PRO A 53 16.44 -15.24 1.87
C PRO A 53 16.55 -15.53 0.36
N TRP A 54 15.47 -15.38 -0.39
CA TRP A 54 15.40 -15.53 -1.84
C TRP A 54 15.42 -14.20 -2.61
N ARG A 55 15.42 -13.06 -1.91
CA ARG A 55 15.62 -11.73 -2.51
C ARG A 55 17.10 -11.34 -2.45
N GLY A 56 17.56 -10.61 -3.45
CA GLY A 56 18.93 -10.11 -3.56
C GLY A 56 19.01 -8.61 -3.84
N ASN A 57 20.25 -8.14 -3.95
CA ASN A 57 20.53 -6.76 -4.36
C ASN A 57 20.07 -6.54 -5.80
N SER A 58 19.32 -5.45 -6.02
CA SER A 58 18.72 -5.13 -7.32
C SER A 58 18.87 -3.64 -7.61
N VAL A 59 18.90 -3.25 -8.89
CA VAL A 59 18.80 -1.85 -9.37
C VAL A 59 19.72 -0.85 -8.64
N LEU A 60 20.92 -1.30 -8.27
CA LEU A 60 21.85 -0.55 -7.41
C LEU A 60 22.26 0.81 -7.98
N THR A 61 22.24 0.97 -9.30
CA THR A 61 22.64 2.19 -10.00
C THR A 61 21.50 3.18 -10.25
N ASP A 62 20.28 2.92 -9.76
CA ASP A 62 19.18 3.91 -9.84
C ASP A 62 19.60 5.17 -9.04
N ALA A 63 19.79 6.27 -9.75
CA ALA A 63 20.42 7.49 -9.23
C ALA A 63 19.74 8.74 -9.80
N SER A 64 19.63 9.80 -9.01
CA SER A 64 19.01 11.05 -9.45
C SER A 64 19.89 11.78 -10.50
N PRO A 65 19.32 12.62 -11.38
CA PRO A 65 20.09 13.23 -12.47
C PRO A 65 21.29 14.06 -11.99
N GLY A 66 22.50 13.55 -12.25
CA GLY A 66 23.76 14.20 -11.87
C GLY A 66 24.26 13.86 -10.46
N SER A 67 23.61 12.96 -9.73
CA SER A 67 24.18 12.45 -8.47
C SER A 67 25.38 11.53 -8.72
N SER A 68 26.20 11.34 -7.69
CA SER A 68 27.29 10.36 -7.69
C SER A 68 26.88 9.15 -6.87
N LEU A 69 27.33 7.97 -7.28
CA LEU A 69 27.20 6.75 -6.47
C LEU A 69 27.92 6.91 -5.12
N ASP A 70 27.38 6.28 -4.09
CA ASP A 70 27.98 6.25 -2.77
C ASP A 70 29.28 5.39 -2.72
N SER A 71 29.90 5.28 -1.54
CA SER A 71 31.12 4.48 -1.37
C SER A 71 30.95 2.97 -1.60
N ASN A 72 29.72 2.47 -1.66
CA ASN A 72 29.37 1.07 -1.96
C ASN A 72 29.05 0.86 -3.45
N GLY A 73 28.98 1.93 -4.24
CA GLY A 73 28.54 1.93 -5.63
C GLY A 73 27.01 2.03 -5.79
N ASP A 74 26.29 2.45 -4.75
CA ASP A 74 24.83 2.57 -4.79
C ASP A 74 24.40 4.00 -5.17
N GLY A 75 23.40 4.11 -6.03
CA GLY A 75 22.73 5.38 -6.32
C GLY A 75 21.79 5.81 -5.19
N ASP A 76 21.54 7.11 -5.09
CA ASP A 76 20.67 7.71 -4.09
C ASP A 76 19.20 7.26 -4.22
N LEU A 77 18.77 6.89 -5.44
CA LEU A 77 17.43 6.35 -5.73
C LEU A 77 17.38 4.81 -5.76
N SER A 78 18.45 4.11 -5.36
CA SER A 78 18.54 2.64 -5.41
C SER A 78 17.48 1.93 -4.55
N LYS A 79 17.18 2.50 -3.38
CA LYS A 79 16.21 1.99 -2.40
C LYS A 79 14.75 2.15 -2.86
N GLY A 80 13.82 2.04 -1.92
CA GLY A 80 12.38 2.06 -2.16
C GLY A 80 11.83 0.65 -2.33
N PHE A 81 10.62 0.57 -2.86
CA PHE A 81 9.90 -0.68 -3.07
C PHE A 81 9.48 -0.79 -4.53
N PHE A 82 9.59 -1.97 -5.13
CA PHE A 82 8.87 -2.28 -6.35
C PHE A 82 7.38 -2.30 -6.07
N ASP A 83 6.61 -1.75 -7.01
CA ASP A 83 5.21 -1.40 -6.79
C ASP A 83 4.30 -2.63 -6.69
N ALA A 84 4.40 -3.54 -7.66
CA ALA A 84 3.51 -4.69 -7.77
C ALA A 84 4.28 -5.98 -8.08
N GLY A 85 3.82 -6.77 -9.04
CA GLY A 85 4.55 -7.91 -9.61
C GLY A 85 5.85 -7.57 -10.36
N ASP A 86 6.19 -6.28 -10.47
CA ASP A 86 7.08 -5.71 -11.47
C ASP A 86 8.40 -5.14 -10.90
N GLY A 87 9.15 -4.38 -11.72
CA GLY A 87 10.41 -3.73 -11.36
C GLY A 87 10.34 -2.20 -11.29
N VAL A 88 9.17 -1.59 -11.49
CA VAL A 88 9.02 -0.12 -11.48
C VAL A 88 8.88 0.41 -10.05
N LYS A 89 9.38 1.62 -9.81
CA LYS A 89 9.12 2.40 -8.59
C LYS A 89 8.16 3.54 -8.93
N PHE A 90 6.85 3.28 -8.88
CA PHE A 90 5.81 4.30 -9.08
C PHE A 90 5.64 5.15 -7.81
N GLY A 91 5.75 6.47 -7.92
CA GLY A 91 5.78 7.37 -6.77
C GLY A 91 4.45 7.47 -6.02
N LEU A 92 3.33 7.64 -6.74
CA LEU A 92 2.01 7.88 -6.13
C LEU A 92 1.52 6.72 -5.24
N PRO A 93 1.37 5.47 -5.76
CA PRO A 93 0.96 4.33 -4.93
C PRO A 93 1.95 3.99 -3.82
N MET A 94 3.25 4.21 -4.04
CA MET A 94 4.25 4.03 -3.00
C MET A 94 4.07 5.05 -1.87
N CYS A 95 3.98 6.35 -2.18
CA CYS A 95 3.78 7.39 -1.17
C CYS A 95 2.49 7.13 -0.37
N TRP A 96 1.38 6.82 -1.05
CA TRP A 96 0.12 6.47 -0.38
C TRP A 96 0.26 5.25 0.55
N SER A 97 0.93 4.20 0.09
CA SER A 97 1.20 3.01 0.91
C SER A 97 2.04 3.35 2.15
N ILE A 98 2.99 4.29 2.05
CA ILE A 98 3.78 4.76 3.18
C ILE A 98 2.96 5.64 4.13
N THR A 99 2.09 6.53 3.63
CA THR A 99 1.13 7.27 4.47
C THR A 99 0.24 6.32 5.25
N MET A 100 -0.30 5.30 4.58
CA MET A 100 -1.12 4.26 5.19
C MET A 100 -0.35 3.46 6.24
N LEU A 101 0.86 2.97 5.94
CA LEU A 101 1.67 2.28 6.93
C LEU A 101 1.99 3.18 8.14
N GLY A 102 2.24 4.48 7.92
CA GLY A 102 2.39 5.48 8.99
C GLY A 102 1.12 5.64 9.82
N TRP A 103 -0.05 5.78 9.18
CA TRP A 103 -1.34 5.92 9.83
C TRP A 103 -1.70 4.70 10.68
N ASN A 104 -1.61 3.50 10.10
CA ASN A 104 -1.79 2.21 10.77
C ASN A 104 -0.97 2.13 12.07
N TYR A 105 0.30 2.55 12.05
CA TYR A 105 1.16 2.57 13.24
C TYR A 105 0.73 3.62 14.27
N ILE A 106 0.32 4.80 13.83
CA ILE A 106 -0.17 5.87 14.73
C ILE A 106 -1.43 5.42 15.48
N GLU A 107 -2.38 4.77 14.82
CA GLU A 107 -3.62 4.30 15.45
C GLU A 107 -3.40 3.04 16.31
N TYR A 108 -2.55 2.10 15.85
CA TYR A 108 -2.48 0.74 16.41
C TYR A 108 -1.09 0.29 16.91
N SER A 109 -0.18 1.22 17.20
CA SER A 109 1.17 0.93 17.74
C SER A 109 1.16 0.00 18.96
N SER A 110 0.18 0.10 19.87
CA SER A 110 0.03 -0.81 21.02
C SER A 110 -0.21 -2.26 20.61
N ASN A 111 -1.01 -2.47 19.57
CA ASN A 111 -1.38 -3.79 19.08
C ASN A 111 -0.21 -4.43 18.33
N ILE A 112 0.43 -3.66 17.46
CA ILE A 112 1.68 -4.03 16.76
C ILE A 112 2.78 -4.39 17.77
N ALA A 113 2.91 -3.62 18.87
CA ALA A 113 3.83 -3.92 19.96
C ALA A 113 3.45 -5.19 20.73
N SER A 114 2.15 -5.47 20.94
CA SER A 114 1.68 -6.70 21.61
C SER A 114 2.05 -7.98 20.84
N CYS A 115 2.20 -7.87 19.51
CA CYS A 115 2.70 -8.94 18.65
C CYS A 115 4.25 -9.01 18.56
N GLY A 116 4.97 -8.09 19.21
CA GLY A 116 6.43 -7.98 19.10
C GLY A 116 6.93 -7.47 17.74
N LEU A 117 6.12 -6.72 16.99
CA LEU A 117 6.40 -6.36 15.60
C LEU A 117 6.88 -4.92 15.40
N THR A 118 6.99 -4.11 16.45
CA THR A 118 7.37 -2.68 16.39
C THR A 118 8.62 -2.41 15.55
N ASP A 119 9.72 -3.12 15.82
CA ASP A 119 11.00 -2.88 15.12
C ASP A 119 10.92 -3.28 13.65
N LEU A 120 10.28 -4.41 13.34
CA LEU A 120 10.04 -4.86 11.96
C LEU A 120 9.17 -3.85 11.19
N TYR A 121 8.10 -3.39 11.81
CA TYR A 121 7.16 -2.43 11.24
C TYR A 121 7.85 -1.08 10.95
N LEU A 122 8.53 -0.52 11.95
CA LEU A 122 9.26 0.74 11.79
C LEU A 122 10.43 0.61 10.81
N ASN A 123 11.07 -0.56 10.71
CA ASN A 123 12.12 -0.82 9.71
C ASN A 123 11.56 -0.85 8.26
N VAL A 124 10.35 -1.36 8.06
CA VAL A 124 9.64 -1.29 6.77
C VAL A 124 9.23 0.16 6.46
N LEU A 125 8.58 0.84 7.41
CA LEU A 125 8.17 2.24 7.24
C LEU A 125 9.37 3.14 6.91
N LYS A 126 10.49 2.97 7.62
CA LYS A 126 11.72 3.73 7.38
C LYS A 126 12.29 3.49 5.98
N TRP A 127 12.18 2.27 5.45
CA TRP A 127 12.71 1.94 4.13
C TRP A 127 12.03 2.74 3.01
N GLY A 128 10.71 2.88 3.09
CA GLY A 128 9.94 3.72 2.16
C GLY A 128 10.21 5.21 2.36
N THR A 129 10.21 5.68 3.60
CA THR A 129 10.44 7.11 3.89
C THR A 129 11.88 7.55 3.55
N ASP A 130 12.89 6.67 3.68
CA ASP A 130 14.25 6.95 3.19
C ASP A 130 14.29 7.18 1.67
N TYR A 131 13.49 6.43 0.89
CA TYR A 131 13.38 6.63 -0.55
C TYR A 131 12.59 7.89 -0.92
N ILE A 132 11.50 8.21 -0.20
CA ILE A 132 10.74 9.46 -0.40
C ILE A 132 11.61 10.68 -0.06
N LEU A 133 12.44 10.60 1.00
CA LEU A 133 13.43 11.63 1.33
C LEU A 133 14.47 11.81 0.21
N ALA A 134 15.03 10.71 -0.32
CA ALA A 134 15.97 10.75 -1.44
C ALA A 134 15.33 11.24 -2.76
N SER A 135 14.02 11.03 -2.92
CA SER A 135 13.23 11.48 -4.08
C SER A 135 12.98 13.00 -4.08
N HIS A 136 13.13 13.69 -2.94
CA HIS A 136 12.97 15.14 -2.84
C HIS A 136 14.31 15.87 -3.10
N LEU A 137 14.59 16.13 -4.38
CA LEU A 137 15.90 16.59 -4.85
C LEU A 137 16.16 18.08 -4.52
N SER A 138 15.11 18.89 -4.47
CA SER A 138 15.14 20.30 -4.04
C SER A 138 13.71 20.78 -3.78
N ASP A 139 13.56 21.98 -3.22
CA ASP A 139 12.28 22.53 -2.71
C ASP A 139 11.06 22.39 -3.63
N ASN A 140 11.26 22.34 -4.96
CA ASN A 140 10.19 22.19 -5.94
C ASN A 140 10.56 21.16 -7.04
N VAL A 141 11.28 20.10 -6.68
CA VAL A 141 11.63 18.98 -7.57
C VAL A 141 11.53 17.66 -6.82
N PHE A 142 10.68 16.75 -7.31
CA PHE A 142 10.46 15.44 -6.73
C PHE A 142 10.47 14.33 -7.80
N VAL A 143 11.05 13.17 -7.47
CA VAL A 143 11.08 11.99 -8.34
C VAL A 143 9.71 11.32 -8.34
N ALA A 144 9.08 11.27 -9.50
CA ALA A 144 7.76 10.67 -9.68
C ALA A 144 7.80 9.18 -10.01
N GLN A 145 8.84 8.73 -10.72
CA GLN A 145 8.96 7.36 -11.16
C GLN A 145 10.41 7.01 -11.47
N VAL A 146 10.82 5.77 -11.19
CA VAL A 146 12.09 5.19 -11.66
C VAL A 146 11.83 3.85 -12.36
N GLY A 147 12.28 3.75 -13.61
CA GLY A 147 11.93 2.69 -14.55
C GLY A 147 10.83 3.13 -15.53
N ASP A 148 10.88 2.67 -16.78
CA ASP A 148 9.78 2.82 -17.75
C ASP A 148 8.91 1.57 -17.71
N GLY A 149 7.61 1.72 -17.47
CA GLY A 149 6.71 0.57 -17.28
C GLY A 149 6.56 -0.32 -18.50
N ASN A 150 6.62 0.22 -19.73
CA ASN A 150 6.50 -0.59 -20.93
C ASN A 150 7.76 -1.44 -21.17
N VAL A 151 8.94 -0.87 -20.89
CA VAL A 151 10.21 -1.60 -20.96
C VAL A 151 10.26 -2.66 -19.86
N ASP A 152 9.93 -2.28 -18.64
CA ASP A 152 9.96 -3.16 -17.46
C ASP A 152 8.97 -4.33 -17.59
N HIS A 153 7.77 -4.09 -18.13
CA HIS A 153 6.74 -5.11 -18.32
C HIS A 153 6.93 -5.96 -19.59
N SER A 154 7.93 -5.62 -20.44
CA SER A 154 8.33 -6.45 -21.58
C SER A 154 9.19 -7.67 -21.20
N VAL A 155 9.59 -7.78 -19.92
CA VAL A 155 10.39 -8.89 -19.39
C VAL A 155 9.73 -9.56 -18.17
N TRP A 156 10.11 -10.82 -17.95
CA TRP A 156 9.65 -11.68 -16.87
C TRP A 156 10.82 -12.39 -16.18
N GLU A 157 11.62 -11.59 -15.47
CA GLU A 157 12.84 -12.01 -14.75
C GLU A 157 12.87 -11.42 -13.32
N PRO A 158 13.60 -12.03 -12.37
CA PRO A 158 13.80 -11.46 -11.04
C PRO A 158 14.45 -10.06 -11.11
N PRO A 159 14.12 -9.15 -10.17
CA PRO A 159 14.65 -7.79 -10.17
C PRO A 159 16.17 -7.71 -9.99
N GLU A 160 16.80 -8.79 -9.51
CA GLU A 160 18.26 -8.96 -9.43
C GLU A 160 18.93 -9.09 -10.80
N PHE A 161 18.19 -9.40 -11.88
CA PHE A 161 18.72 -9.58 -13.24
C PHE A 161 18.52 -8.35 -14.16
N ILE A 162 17.72 -7.37 -13.72
CA ILE A 162 17.39 -6.16 -14.46
C ILE A 162 18.67 -5.45 -14.94
N ASN A 163 18.83 -5.40 -16.25
CA ASN A 163 19.99 -4.79 -16.93
C ASN A 163 19.62 -3.71 -17.96
N TYR A 164 18.32 -3.48 -18.19
CA TYR A 164 17.82 -2.41 -19.04
C TYR A 164 17.94 -1.03 -18.37
N ILE A 165 17.87 0.03 -19.17
CA ILE A 165 17.92 1.40 -18.68
C ILE A 165 16.66 1.70 -17.87
N ARG A 166 16.86 2.27 -16.67
CA ARG A 166 15.79 2.67 -15.75
C ARG A 166 15.74 4.20 -15.66
N PRO A 167 14.97 4.87 -16.53
CA PRO A 167 14.89 6.33 -16.52
C PRO A 167 14.25 6.87 -15.23
N VAL A 168 14.64 8.08 -14.85
CA VAL A 168 14.09 8.83 -13.71
C VAL A 168 13.20 9.94 -14.24
N TYR A 169 11.93 9.94 -13.84
CA TYR A 169 10.95 10.98 -14.20
C TYR A 169 10.69 11.88 -13.00
N LEU A 170 10.56 13.18 -13.26
CA LEU A 170 10.48 14.23 -12.23
C LEU A 170 9.22 15.06 -12.40
N ILE A 171 8.60 15.45 -11.29
CA ILE A 171 7.71 16.61 -11.23
C ILE A 171 8.47 17.83 -10.70
N ASN A 172 8.11 19.01 -11.17
CA ASN A 172 8.72 20.28 -10.79
C ASN A 172 7.76 21.47 -11.02
N SER A 173 8.20 22.70 -10.73
CA SER A 173 7.38 23.91 -10.89
C SER A 173 6.87 24.20 -12.31
N SER A 174 7.49 23.64 -13.35
CA SER A 174 7.04 23.74 -14.76
C SER A 174 6.21 22.54 -15.22
N TYR A 175 6.38 21.40 -14.55
CA TYR A 175 5.70 20.13 -14.81
C TYR A 175 5.17 19.60 -13.46
N PRO A 176 4.09 20.20 -12.93
CA PRO A 176 3.62 19.95 -11.57
C PRO A 176 3.04 18.55 -11.39
N GLY A 177 2.94 18.12 -10.14
CA GLY A 177 2.22 16.91 -9.74
C GLY A 177 1.70 17.06 -8.33
N THR A 178 0.56 17.74 -8.20
CA THR A 178 -0.03 18.11 -6.90
C THR A 178 -0.29 16.88 -6.05
N GLU A 179 -1.02 15.91 -6.60
CA GLU A 179 -1.42 14.67 -5.94
C GLU A 179 -0.21 13.94 -5.36
N LEU A 180 0.82 13.73 -6.18
CA LEU A 180 2.06 13.07 -5.77
C LEU A 180 2.85 13.89 -4.73
N ALA A 181 3.00 15.20 -4.91
CA ALA A 181 3.74 16.05 -3.97
C ALA A 181 3.03 16.13 -2.61
N MET A 182 1.70 16.20 -2.61
CA MET A 182 0.87 16.24 -1.41
C MET A 182 0.79 14.88 -0.71
N GLU A 183 0.76 13.76 -1.44
CA GLU A 183 0.84 12.41 -0.88
C GLU A 183 2.25 12.13 -0.31
N ALA A 184 3.32 12.54 -0.98
CA ALA A 184 4.68 12.47 -0.43
C ALA A 184 4.82 13.32 0.85
N ALA A 185 4.16 14.49 0.91
CA ALA A 185 4.08 15.29 2.12
C ALA A 185 3.28 14.60 3.24
N ALA A 186 2.15 13.96 2.92
CA ALA A 186 1.36 13.16 3.85
C ALA A 186 2.17 11.99 4.43
N ALA A 187 2.90 11.26 3.58
CA ALA A 187 3.74 10.12 3.96
C ALA A 187 4.81 10.51 4.97
N LEU A 188 5.55 11.59 4.69
CA LEU A 188 6.60 12.08 5.58
C LEU A 188 6.03 12.76 6.85
N ALA A 189 4.85 13.38 6.77
CA ALA A 189 4.17 13.90 7.96
C ALA A 189 3.69 12.77 8.89
N ALA A 190 3.05 11.72 8.36
CA ALA A 190 2.68 10.51 9.12
C ALA A 190 3.93 9.84 9.73
N ALA A 191 5.00 9.67 8.95
CA ALA A 191 6.27 9.17 9.44
C ALA A 191 6.86 10.01 10.58
N SER A 192 6.78 11.34 10.49
CA SER A 192 7.28 12.23 11.55
C SER A 192 6.55 12.03 12.89
N ILE A 193 5.27 11.64 12.86
CA ILE A 193 4.50 11.29 14.07
C ILE A 193 4.95 9.90 14.57
N ALA A 194 5.00 8.91 13.68
CA ALA A 194 5.35 7.53 14.01
C ALA A 194 6.76 7.39 14.64
N PHE A 195 7.74 8.13 14.13
CA PHE A 195 9.12 8.13 14.64
C PHE A 195 9.38 9.13 15.79
N LYS A 196 8.39 9.94 16.20
CA LYS A 196 8.60 11.07 17.13
C LYS A 196 9.22 10.67 18.47
N SER A 197 8.88 9.48 18.99
CA SER A 197 9.38 8.96 20.26
C SER A 197 10.65 8.10 20.12
N THR A 198 10.82 7.39 19.00
CA THR A 198 11.90 6.42 18.79
C THR A 198 13.11 7.01 18.07
N ASN A 199 12.90 7.99 17.17
CA ASN A 199 13.96 8.70 16.47
C ASN A 199 13.57 10.17 16.18
N PRO A 200 13.65 11.08 17.18
CA PRO A 200 13.23 12.47 17.05
C PRO A 200 13.96 13.26 15.94
N SER A 201 15.23 12.92 15.66
CA SER A 201 16.03 13.56 14.61
C SER A 201 15.52 13.20 13.22
N TYR A 202 15.24 11.91 12.99
CA TYR A 202 14.64 11.45 11.74
C TYR A 202 13.21 11.99 11.57
N ALA A 203 12.41 12.02 12.66
CA ALA A 203 11.09 12.63 12.65
C ALA A 203 11.13 14.12 12.24
N SER A 204 12.08 14.90 12.77
CA SER A 204 12.30 16.30 12.38
C SER A 204 12.69 16.44 10.90
N THR A 205 13.51 15.52 10.39
CA THR A 205 13.92 15.48 8.98
C THR A 205 12.71 15.22 8.06
N CYS A 206 11.90 14.20 8.39
CA CYS A 206 10.66 13.89 7.67
C CYS A 206 9.71 15.09 7.68
N LEU A 207 9.49 15.72 8.84
CA LEU A 207 8.60 16.88 8.96
C LEU A 207 9.09 18.10 8.18
N SER A 208 10.40 18.30 8.06
CA SER A 208 10.97 19.38 7.25
C SER A 208 10.67 19.16 5.77
N HIS A 209 10.95 17.97 5.24
CA HIS A 209 10.65 17.64 3.84
C HIS A 209 9.13 17.65 3.57
N ALA A 210 8.30 17.17 4.50
CA ALA A 210 6.84 17.21 4.39
C ALA A 210 6.31 18.63 4.19
N LYS A 211 6.82 19.61 4.94
CA LYS A 211 6.44 21.03 4.79
C LYS A 211 6.84 21.60 3.44
N THR A 212 8.03 21.27 2.95
CA THR A 212 8.52 21.75 1.66
C THR A 212 7.73 21.14 0.49
N LEU A 213 7.50 19.82 0.51
CA LEU A 213 6.68 19.11 -0.48
C LEU A 213 5.22 19.60 -0.48
N TYR A 214 4.64 19.83 0.69
CA TYR A 214 3.33 20.48 0.83
C TYR A 214 3.32 21.84 0.12
N ASN A 215 4.32 22.68 0.38
CA ASN A 215 4.39 24.01 -0.22
C ASN A 215 4.55 23.93 -1.75
N PHE A 216 5.34 22.99 -2.26
CA PHE A 216 5.50 22.72 -3.69
C PHE A 216 4.16 22.33 -4.34
N GLY A 217 3.51 21.26 -3.88
CA GLY A 217 2.24 20.79 -4.44
C GLY A 217 1.11 21.82 -4.31
N ASN A 218 1.03 22.52 -3.18
CA ASN A 218 0.03 23.55 -2.94
C ASN A 218 0.22 24.79 -3.84
N THR A 219 1.46 25.14 -4.19
CA THR A 219 1.80 26.35 -4.98
C THR A 219 1.75 26.09 -6.48
N TYR A 220 2.30 24.97 -6.95
CA TYR A 220 2.39 24.62 -8.38
C TYR A 220 1.39 23.52 -8.68
N GLN A 221 0.14 23.91 -8.96
CA GLN A 221 -0.95 22.94 -9.10
C GLN A 221 -1.10 22.41 -10.53
N GLY A 222 -1.20 21.09 -10.65
CA GLY A 222 -1.50 20.37 -11.88
C GLY A 222 -1.20 18.87 -11.73
N SER A 223 -1.81 18.03 -12.58
CA SER A 223 -1.72 16.57 -12.43
C SER A 223 -0.33 16.02 -12.78
N TYR A 224 0.16 15.14 -11.90
CA TYR A 224 1.43 14.42 -12.07
C TYR A 224 1.40 13.52 -13.33
N SER A 225 0.23 12.93 -13.63
CA SER A 225 0.05 12.01 -14.77
C SER A 225 0.10 12.74 -16.13
N VAL A 226 -0.17 14.05 -16.14
CA VAL A 226 0.03 14.91 -17.32
C VAL A 226 1.50 15.29 -17.49
N SER A 227 2.19 15.55 -16.38
CA SER A 227 3.62 15.88 -16.35
C SER A 227 4.54 14.68 -16.61
N VAL A 228 4.10 13.49 -16.21
CA VAL A 228 4.78 12.20 -16.37
C VAL A 228 3.82 11.21 -17.04
N PRO A 229 3.56 11.35 -18.35
CA PRO A 229 2.62 10.49 -19.09
C PRO A 229 3.03 9.01 -19.11
N GLN A 230 4.28 8.70 -18.78
CA GLN A 230 4.77 7.32 -18.59
C GLN A 230 4.14 6.62 -17.39
N ALA A 231 3.60 7.36 -16.42
CA ALA A 231 2.84 6.80 -15.31
C ALA A 231 1.36 6.58 -15.67
N ALA A 232 0.80 7.35 -16.61
CA ALA A 232 -0.64 7.41 -16.87
C ALA A 232 -1.25 6.11 -17.46
N ALA A 233 -0.43 5.19 -17.99
CA ALA A 233 -0.91 3.87 -18.41
C ALA A 233 -1.11 2.89 -17.23
N PHE A 234 -0.58 3.21 -16.04
CA PHE A 234 -0.52 2.34 -14.87
C PHE A 234 -1.23 2.97 -13.67
N TYR A 235 -0.80 4.18 -13.30
CA TYR A 235 -1.26 4.97 -12.16
C TYR A 235 -1.68 6.37 -12.62
N ASN A 236 -2.67 6.45 -13.52
CA ASN A 236 -3.29 7.72 -13.89
C ASN A 236 -3.98 8.37 -12.68
N SER A 237 -3.96 9.71 -12.58
CA SER A 237 -4.84 10.44 -11.66
C SER A 237 -6.24 10.49 -12.28
N TYR A 238 -7.20 9.77 -11.69
CA TYR A 238 -8.60 9.75 -12.12
C TYR A 238 -9.48 10.66 -11.24
N SER A 239 -9.15 10.80 -9.95
CA SER A 239 -9.75 11.74 -9.00
C SER A 239 -9.39 13.20 -9.28
N GLY A 240 -8.18 13.44 -9.80
CA GLY A 240 -7.54 14.75 -9.82
C GLY A 240 -6.50 14.89 -8.70
N TYR A 241 -6.59 15.98 -7.94
CA TYR A 241 -5.66 16.28 -6.84
C TYR A 241 -6.31 17.06 -5.68
N THR A 242 -7.63 17.27 -5.72
CA THR A 242 -8.35 18.12 -4.77
C THR A 242 -8.54 17.44 -3.42
N ASP A 243 -8.63 16.12 -3.42
CA ASP A 243 -8.61 15.27 -2.24
C ASP A 243 -7.19 15.20 -1.63
N GLU A 244 -6.12 15.10 -2.43
CA GLU A 244 -4.75 15.11 -1.89
C GLU A 244 -4.38 16.47 -1.29
N LEU A 245 -4.90 17.57 -1.86
CA LEU A 245 -4.82 18.89 -1.24
C LEU A 245 -5.42 18.90 0.17
N VAL A 246 -6.55 18.24 0.41
CA VAL A 246 -7.11 18.08 1.77
C VAL A 246 -6.24 17.14 2.60
N TRP A 247 -5.89 15.97 2.06
CA TRP A 247 -5.20 14.90 2.74
C TRP A 247 -3.83 15.34 3.27
N GLY A 248 -3.00 15.95 2.41
CA GLY A 248 -1.72 16.54 2.80
C GLY A 248 -1.88 17.64 3.84
N SER A 249 -2.90 18.51 3.73
CA SER A 249 -3.21 19.52 4.75
C SER A 249 -3.57 18.89 6.11
N VAL A 250 -4.41 17.84 6.11
CA VAL A 250 -4.81 17.12 7.33
C VAL A 250 -3.60 16.46 8.00
N TRP A 251 -2.71 15.84 7.23
CA TRP A 251 -1.50 15.21 7.77
C TRP A 251 -0.48 16.21 8.29
N LEU A 252 -0.26 17.33 7.60
CA LEU A 252 0.59 18.42 8.10
C LEU A 252 0.00 19.02 9.39
N TYR A 253 -1.33 19.17 9.49
CA TYR A 253 -1.96 19.57 10.75
C TYR A 253 -1.73 18.55 11.87
N LYS A 254 -1.96 17.25 11.64
CA LYS A 254 -1.70 16.17 12.62
C LYS A 254 -0.25 16.17 13.11
N ALA A 255 0.72 16.47 12.24
CA ALA A 255 2.14 16.46 12.58
C ALA A 255 2.61 17.74 13.31
N THR A 256 2.00 18.90 13.03
CA THR A 256 2.47 20.21 13.50
C THR A 256 1.61 20.86 14.58
N GLY A 257 0.29 20.61 14.59
CA GLY A 257 -0.69 21.39 15.33
C GLY A 257 -0.97 22.79 14.76
N ASP A 258 -0.39 23.16 13.62
CA ASP A 258 -0.56 24.49 13.03
C ASP A 258 -1.92 24.61 12.33
N SER A 259 -2.80 25.44 12.90
CA SER A 259 -4.18 25.64 12.45
C SER A 259 -4.32 26.17 11.02
N SER A 260 -3.25 26.71 10.41
CA SER A 260 -3.28 27.11 9.00
C SER A 260 -3.52 25.92 8.07
N TYR A 261 -2.89 24.77 8.34
CA TYR A 261 -3.13 23.53 7.58
C TYR A 261 -4.54 22.99 7.77
N LEU A 262 -5.08 23.01 8.99
CA LEU A 262 -6.49 22.62 9.21
C LEU A 262 -7.44 23.54 8.43
N SER A 263 -7.19 24.85 8.46
CA SER A 263 -8.00 25.83 7.72
C SER A 263 -7.94 25.61 6.21
N ALA A 264 -6.75 25.26 5.68
CA ALA A 264 -6.57 24.88 4.28
C ALA A 264 -7.34 23.61 3.93
N ALA A 265 -7.26 22.56 4.76
CA ALA A 265 -7.99 21.31 4.59
C ALA A 265 -9.50 21.53 4.49
N GLU A 266 -10.09 22.28 5.44
CA GLU A 266 -11.53 22.56 5.45
C GLU A 266 -11.96 23.43 4.25
N ASN A 267 -11.10 24.36 3.82
CA ASN A 267 -11.33 25.16 2.63
C ASN A 267 -11.31 24.32 1.35
N TYR A 268 -10.27 23.50 1.13
CA TYR A 268 -10.18 22.64 -0.06
C TYR A 268 -11.31 21.61 -0.11
N TYR A 269 -11.67 21.03 1.03
CA TYR A 269 -12.77 20.06 1.13
C TYR A 269 -14.12 20.66 0.76
N SER A 270 -14.41 21.87 1.25
CA SER A 270 -15.69 22.54 1.01
C SER A 270 -15.79 23.21 -0.37
N THR A 271 -14.69 23.78 -0.88
CA THR A 271 -14.68 24.45 -2.20
C THR A 271 -14.73 23.48 -3.38
N ASN A 272 -14.14 22.28 -3.24
CA ASN A 272 -14.10 21.27 -4.29
C ASN A 272 -15.13 20.13 -4.10
N ASN A 273 -15.96 20.16 -3.05
CA ASN A 273 -16.97 19.14 -2.73
C ASN A 273 -16.43 17.73 -2.40
N VAL A 274 -15.12 17.59 -2.13
CA VAL A 274 -14.36 16.34 -1.87
C VAL A 274 -15.14 15.29 -1.07
N GLY A 275 -15.86 15.71 -0.02
CA GLY A 275 -16.63 14.80 0.83
C GLY A 275 -17.65 13.93 0.09
N TYR A 276 -18.23 14.40 -1.01
CA TYR A 276 -19.21 13.65 -1.78
C TYR A 276 -18.57 12.52 -2.60
N ASP A 277 -17.35 12.72 -3.10
CA ASP A 277 -16.62 11.71 -3.89
C ASP A 277 -16.35 10.46 -3.04
N GLY A 278 -16.04 10.65 -1.75
CA GLY A 278 -15.90 9.56 -0.77
C GLY A 278 -17.21 8.85 -0.38
N THR A 279 -18.40 9.41 -0.64
CA THR A 279 -19.67 8.79 -0.19
C THR A 279 -20.09 7.56 -0.99
N SER A 280 -19.53 7.35 -2.19
CA SER A 280 -19.91 6.25 -3.09
C SER A 280 -18.73 5.62 -3.85
N ASN A 281 -17.51 5.86 -3.39
CA ASN A 281 -16.26 5.36 -3.96
C ASN A 281 -15.43 4.60 -2.91
N SER A 282 -14.26 4.10 -3.28
CA SER A 282 -13.28 3.50 -2.35
C SER A 282 -12.39 4.53 -1.67
N PHE A 283 -11.52 4.04 -0.79
CA PHE A 283 -10.35 4.75 -0.28
C PHE A 283 -9.12 3.98 -0.76
N ASP A 284 -8.25 4.65 -1.53
CA ASP A 284 -7.13 4.05 -2.23
C ASP A 284 -6.11 5.12 -2.66
N TRP A 285 -5.10 4.72 -3.45
CA TRP A 285 -3.99 5.57 -3.89
C TRP A 285 -4.36 6.71 -4.83
N ASP A 286 -5.52 6.64 -5.48
CA ASP A 286 -6.07 7.70 -6.33
C ASP A 286 -7.08 8.55 -5.56
N GLN A 287 -7.83 7.93 -4.64
CA GLN A 287 -8.98 8.56 -4.02
C GLN A 287 -8.86 8.65 -2.49
N THR A 288 -8.51 9.84 -1.99
CA THR A 288 -8.25 10.09 -0.56
C THR A 288 -9.40 10.76 0.21
N ALA A 289 -10.51 11.14 -0.44
CA ALA A 289 -11.62 11.87 0.21
C ALA A 289 -12.15 11.19 1.47
N THR A 290 -12.39 9.87 1.43
CA THR A 290 -12.90 9.10 2.58
C THR A 290 -11.98 9.18 3.80
N GLY A 291 -10.66 9.08 3.59
CA GLY A 291 -9.66 9.24 4.65
C GLY A 291 -9.65 10.67 5.20
N SER A 292 -9.74 11.66 4.30
CA SER A 292 -9.85 13.07 4.63
C SER A 292 -11.11 13.40 5.44
N SER A 293 -12.29 12.90 5.06
CA SER A 293 -13.55 13.03 5.82
C SER A 293 -13.43 12.44 7.22
N LEU A 294 -12.85 11.23 7.34
CA LEU A 294 -12.69 10.55 8.62
C LEU A 294 -11.76 11.32 9.56
N LEU A 295 -10.60 11.74 9.06
CA LEU A 295 -9.64 12.49 9.87
C LEU A 295 -10.18 13.86 10.25
N LEU A 296 -10.80 14.60 9.32
CA LEU A 296 -11.46 15.88 9.64
C LEU A 296 -12.56 15.72 10.70
N TYR A 297 -13.36 14.65 10.65
CA TYR A 297 -14.31 14.33 11.71
C TYR A 297 -13.60 14.11 13.07
N LYS A 298 -12.59 13.24 13.12
CA LYS A 298 -11.87 12.90 14.37
C LYS A 298 -11.12 14.10 14.96
N LEU A 299 -10.68 15.05 14.13
CA LEU A 299 -9.94 16.25 14.54
C LEU A 299 -10.85 17.42 14.98
N THR A 300 -12.05 17.53 14.41
CA THR A 300 -12.92 18.73 14.60
C THR A 300 -14.23 18.45 15.33
N GLY A 301 -14.68 17.19 15.36
CA GLY A 301 -16.01 16.81 15.86
C GLY A 301 -17.19 17.37 15.04
N LYS A 302 -16.96 17.98 13.87
CA LYS A 302 -18.01 18.60 13.07
C LYS A 302 -18.93 17.54 12.45
N ALA A 303 -20.24 17.68 12.72
CA ALA A 303 -21.27 16.74 12.30
C ALA A 303 -21.36 16.55 10.77
N PHE A 304 -20.94 17.52 9.96
CA PHE A 304 -20.91 17.39 8.50
C PHE A 304 -19.94 16.28 8.03
N TYR A 305 -18.73 16.23 8.57
CA TYR A 305 -17.77 15.17 8.23
C TYR A 305 -18.25 13.80 8.73
N GLN A 306 -18.90 13.76 9.90
CA GLN A 306 -19.55 12.54 10.39
C GLN A 306 -20.65 12.07 9.42
N GLN A 307 -21.48 12.98 8.92
CA GLN A 307 -22.55 12.68 7.96
C GLN A 307 -22.01 12.14 6.63
N MET A 308 -20.80 12.55 6.21
CA MET A 308 -20.12 11.95 5.05
C MET A 308 -19.66 10.53 5.37
N MET A 309 -19.03 10.30 6.52
CA MET A 309 -18.64 8.94 6.96
C MET A 309 -19.82 7.99 7.14
N ASP A 310 -20.95 8.45 7.69
CA ASP A 310 -22.18 7.67 7.81
C ASP A 310 -22.75 7.30 6.43
N GLN A 311 -22.60 8.17 5.43
CA GLN A 311 -23.00 7.87 4.04
C GLN A 311 -22.05 6.87 3.38
N THR A 312 -20.73 7.04 3.51
CA THR A 312 -19.73 6.08 3.01
C THR A 312 -19.94 4.71 3.63
N MET A 313 -20.03 4.61 4.95
CA MET A 313 -20.23 3.32 5.64
C MET A 313 -21.59 2.70 5.31
N LYS A 314 -22.63 3.50 5.06
CA LYS A 314 -23.90 2.99 4.55
C LYS A 314 -23.79 2.47 3.11
N TYR A 315 -23.09 3.17 2.22
CA TYR A 315 -22.86 2.72 0.85
C TYR A 315 -22.13 1.38 0.83
N TRP A 316 -21.07 1.26 1.63
CA TRP A 316 -20.26 0.05 1.77
C TRP A 316 -20.92 -1.10 2.54
N SER A 317 -22.04 -0.86 3.22
CA SER A 317 -22.75 -1.90 3.98
C SER A 317 -23.55 -2.87 3.10
N LYS A 318 -23.80 -4.10 3.60
CA LYS A 318 -24.59 -5.11 2.89
C LYS A 318 -26.04 -4.65 2.71
N GLY A 319 -26.48 -4.53 1.46
CA GLY A 319 -27.77 -3.93 1.10
C GLY A 319 -27.75 -2.40 1.04
N GLY A 320 -26.55 -1.80 1.07
CA GLY A 320 -26.29 -0.40 0.79
C GLY A 320 -26.25 -0.10 -0.72
N GLY A 321 -25.18 0.57 -1.17
CA GLY A 321 -24.99 0.93 -2.57
C GLY A 321 -23.95 0.09 -3.32
N ILE A 322 -23.04 -0.58 -2.59
CA ILE A 322 -22.02 -1.45 -3.19
C ILE A 322 -22.56 -2.85 -3.52
N THR A 323 -21.96 -3.50 -4.52
CA THR A 323 -22.19 -4.92 -4.80
C THR A 323 -21.58 -5.78 -3.69
N TYR A 324 -22.25 -6.88 -3.33
CA TYR A 324 -21.69 -7.91 -2.48
C TYR A 324 -21.63 -9.23 -3.24
N THR A 325 -20.51 -9.92 -3.20
CA THR A 325 -20.41 -11.28 -3.73
C THR A 325 -21.29 -12.25 -2.92
N PRO A 326 -21.72 -13.39 -3.49
CA PRO A 326 -22.43 -14.44 -2.74
C PRO A 326 -21.77 -14.83 -1.41
N GLY A 327 -20.44 -14.92 -1.35
CA GLY A 327 -19.62 -15.21 -0.17
C GLY A 327 -19.44 -14.04 0.81
N GLY A 328 -19.76 -12.81 0.39
CA GLY A 328 -19.87 -11.65 1.27
C GLY A 328 -18.72 -10.63 1.21
N LEU A 329 -17.94 -10.59 0.14
CA LEU A 329 -16.98 -9.51 -0.14
C LEU A 329 -17.71 -8.26 -0.66
N ALA A 330 -17.38 -7.10 -0.12
CA ALA A 330 -17.86 -5.80 -0.58
C ALA A 330 -17.08 -5.39 -1.84
N TRP A 331 -17.66 -5.62 -3.01
CA TRP A 331 -17.01 -5.63 -4.31
C TRP A 331 -17.36 -4.37 -5.10
N ILE A 332 -16.39 -3.46 -5.28
CA ILE A 332 -16.61 -2.20 -6.00
C ILE A 332 -16.27 -2.28 -7.50
N ARG A 333 -15.17 -2.97 -7.85
CA ARG A 333 -14.69 -3.12 -9.24
C ARG A 333 -13.76 -4.34 -9.36
N GLU A 334 -13.48 -4.72 -10.61
CA GLU A 334 -12.79 -5.97 -10.98
C GLU A 334 -11.32 -6.04 -10.56
N TRP A 335 -10.60 -4.93 -10.63
CA TRP A 335 -9.17 -4.87 -10.32
C TRP A 335 -8.93 -4.68 -8.83
N GLY A 336 -8.35 -5.66 -8.15
CA GLY A 336 -8.08 -5.59 -6.72
C GLY A 336 -9.30 -5.35 -5.82
N PRO A 337 -10.42 -6.09 -5.94
CA PRO A 337 -11.56 -5.97 -5.03
C PRO A 337 -11.16 -6.19 -3.57
N CYS A 338 -10.30 -7.17 -3.28
CA CYS A 338 -9.82 -7.42 -1.90
C CYS A 338 -9.07 -6.22 -1.31
N ARG A 339 -8.25 -5.53 -2.11
CA ARG A 339 -7.58 -4.27 -1.73
C ARG A 339 -8.58 -3.21 -1.30
N TYR A 340 -9.62 -2.96 -2.11
CA TYR A 340 -10.61 -1.93 -1.78
C TYR A 340 -11.42 -2.29 -0.51
N SER A 341 -11.86 -3.54 -0.38
CA SER A 341 -12.56 -4.01 0.83
C SER A 341 -11.69 -3.87 2.09
N MET A 342 -10.36 -4.04 1.97
CA MET A 342 -9.44 -3.96 3.11
C MET A 342 -9.01 -2.53 3.47
N SER A 343 -8.85 -1.62 2.49
CA SER A 343 -8.73 -0.19 2.78
C SER A 343 -9.98 0.36 3.47
N MET A 344 -11.16 -0.08 3.03
CA MET A 344 -12.42 0.34 3.65
C MET A 344 -12.66 -0.34 5.01
N ALA A 345 -12.19 -1.57 5.23
CA ALA A 345 -12.21 -2.19 6.54
C ALA A 345 -11.34 -1.42 7.55
N PHE A 346 -10.17 -0.93 7.15
CA PHE A 346 -9.33 -0.08 7.99
C PHE A 346 -9.99 1.29 8.29
N ILE A 347 -10.59 1.93 7.29
CA ILE A 347 -11.42 3.14 7.50
C ILE A 347 -12.51 2.87 8.55
N ALA A 348 -13.13 1.69 8.48
CA ALA A 348 -14.17 1.27 9.40
C ALA A 348 -13.62 0.98 10.83
N THR A 349 -12.43 0.41 10.98
CA THR A 349 -11.79 0.23 12.31
C THR A 349 -11.40 1.55 12.96
N VAL A 350 -11.02 2.55 12.18
CA VAL A 350 -10.73 3.91 12.69
C VAL A 350 -12.01 4.71 12.93
N TYR A 351 -13.09 4.50 12.16
CA TYR A 351 -14.39 5.14 12.41
C TYR A 351 -14.99 4.64 13.74
N GLY A 352 -15.10 3.33 13.92
CA GLY A 352 -15.28 2.70 15.23
C GLY A 352 -16.71 2.60 15.76
N THR A 353 -17.73 2.71 14.90
CA THR A 353 -19.12 2.32 15.27
C THR A 353 -19.30 0.80 15.20
N ASP A 354 -20.18 0.22 16.00
CA ASP A 354 -20.40 -1.25 16.04
C ASP A 354 -20.64 -1.87 14.65
N SER A 355 -21.42 -1.20 13.79
CA SER A 355 -21.68 -1.65 12.42
C SER A 355 -20.45 -1.55 11.51
N SER A 356 -19.60 -0.55 11.70
CA SER A 356 -18.33 -0.40 10.97
C SER A 356 -17.29 -1.44 11.42
N LEU A 357 -17.19 -1.73 12.72
CA LEU A 357 -16.32 -2.77 13.25
C LEU A 357 -16.76 -4.17 12.79
N GLN A 358 -18.07 -4.43 12.79
CA GLN A 358 -18.63 -5.66 12.24
C GLN A 358 -18.32 -5.80 10.74
N PHE A 359 -18.48 -4.72 9.94
CA PHE A 359 -18.06 -4.72 8.54
C PHE A 359 -16.58 -5.07 8.37
N ALA A 360 -15.70 -4.44 9.15
CA ALA A 360 -14.25 -4.69 9.06
C ALA A 360 -13.89 -6.15 9.39
N GLN A 361 -14.45 -6.69 10.47
CA GLN A 361 -14.30 -8.11 10.83
C GLN A 361 -14.85 -9.02 9.73
N ASP A 362 -15.98 -8.66 9.13
CA ASP A 362 -16.62 -9.43 8.07
C ASP A 362 -15.81 -9.46 6.77
N GLN A 363 -15.12 -8.38 6.41
CA GLN A 363 -14.22 -8.34 5.25
C GLN A 363 -12.90 -9.06 5.54
N LEU A 364 -12.32 -8.89 6.74
CA LEU A 364 -11.12 -9.63 7.14
C LEU A 364 -11.36 -11.15 7.13
N ASN A 365 -12.49 -11.59 7.68
CA ASN A 365 -12.88 -13.01 7.68
C ASN A 365 -13.15 -13.55 6.26
N TYR A 366 -13.50 -12.68 5.30
CA TYR A 366 -13.59 -13.09 3.90
C TYR A 366 -12.20 -13.35 3.31
N VAL A 367 -11.27 -12.39 3.40
CA VAL A 367 -9.94 -12.53 2.77
C VAL A 367 -9.08 -13.62 3.40
N LEU A 368 -9.28 -13.92 4.69
CA LEU A 368 -8.67 -15.06 5.40
C LEU A 368 -9.28 -16.42 5.02
N GLY A 369 -10.32 -16.44 4.19
CA GLY A 369 -11.02 -17.66 3.77
C GLY A 369 -11.95 -18.30 4.80
N ALA A 370 -12.18 -17.65 5.95
CA ALA A 370 -13.06 -18.18 7.01
C ALA A 370 -14.55 -18.26 6.58
N LYS A 371 -14.94 -17.57 5.49
CA LYS A 371 -16.30 -17.60 4.92
C LYS A 371 -16.46 -18.54 3.72
N THR A 372 -15.46 -18.61 2.86
CA THR A 372 -15.53 -19.28 1.54
C THR A 372 -14.70 -20.56 1.48
N GLY A 373 -13.76 -20.76 2.40
CA GLY A 373 -12.70 -21.77 2.29
C GLY A 373 -11.57 -21.37 1.33
N GLN A 374 -11.62 -20.19 0.71
CA GLN A 374 -10.55 -19.62 -0.13
C GLN A 374 -9.92 -18.44 0.60
N SER A 375 -8.66 -18.59 1.02
CA SER A 375 -7.84 -17.45 1.43
C SER A 375 -7.35 -16.72 0.20
N PHE A 376 -7.26 -15.40 0.29
CA PHE A 376 -6.68 -14.53 -0.73
C PHE A 376 -5.31 -13.97 -0.30
N ILE A 377 -4.71 -14.56 0.74
CA ILE A 377 -3.42 -14.13 1.29
C ILE A 377 -2.43 -15.28 1.16
N VAL A 378 -1.34 -15.04 0.44
CA VAL A 378 -0.30 -16.03 0.13
C VAL A 378 0.29 -16.59 1.44
N GLY A 379 0.24 -17.92 1.61
CA GLY A 379 0.78 -18.62 2.78
C GLY A 379 -0.14 -18.67 4.01
N ILE A 380 -1.39 -18.19 3.92
CA ILE A 380 -2.34 -18.16 5.04
C ILE A 380 -3.57 -19.03 4.72
N GLY A 381 -3.92 -19.95 5.62
CA GLY A 381 -5.03 -20.91 5.41
C GLY A 381 -4.59 -22.18 4.66
N SER A 382 -5.52 -23.11 4.42
CA SER A 382 -5.22 -24.39 3.74
C SER A 382 -5.39 -24.35 2.22
N ASN A 383 -6.09 -23.34 1.71
CA ASN A 383 -6.29 -23.08 0.29
C ASN A 383 -6.03 -21.59 0.07
N HIS A 384 -4.83 -21.29 -0.42
CA HIS A 384 -4.31 -19.94 -0.61
C HIS A 384 -3.59 -19.85 -1.97
N PRO A 385 -3.36 -18.64 -2.50
CA PRO A 385 -2.63 -18.48 -3.75
C PRO A 385 -1.19 -18.96 -3.58
N ILE A 386 -0.68 -19.73 -4.53
CA ILE A 386 0.73 -20.12 -4.65
C ILE A 386 1.39 -19.53 -5.90
N ASN A 387 0.60 -19.02 -6.85
CA ASN A 387 1.06 -18.47 -8.13
C ASN A 387 0.66 -16.99 -8.33
N PRO A 388 0.91 -16.06 -7.38
CA PRO A 388 0.68 -14.63 -7.62
C PRO A 388 1.51 -14.13 -8.81
N HIS A 389 1.00 -13.10 -9.49
CA HIS A 389 1.67 -12.37 -10.56
C HIS A 389 2.83 -11.56 -9.95
N HIS A 390 3.99 -12.18 -9.77
CA HIS A 390 5.13 -11.53 -9.13
C HIS A 390 6.47 -12.11 -9.59
N ARG A 391 7.25 -11.31 -10.34
CA ARG A 391 8.47 -11.75 -11.03
C ARG A 391 9.53 -12.30 -10.09
N ALA A 392 9.80 -11.64 -8.96
CA ALA A 392 10.84 -12.07 -8.02
C ALA A 392 10.48 -13.38 -7.29
N ALA A 393 9.19 -13.64 -7.06
CA ALA A 393 8.71 -14.85 -6.38
C ALA A 393 8.53 -16.02 -7.35
N HIS A 394 8.12 -15.74 -8.59
CA HIS A 394 8.15 -16.72 -9.68
C HIS A 394 9.57 -17.15 -9.99
N HIS A 395 10.46 -16.17 -10.12
CA HIS A 395 11.90 -16.32 -10.31
C HIS A 395 12.29 -17.07 -11.61
N SER A 396 11.59 -16.74 -12.71
CA SER A 396 11.93 -17.20 -14.07
C SER A 396 13.36 -16.79 -14.46
N THR A 397 14.18 -17.77 -14.81
CA THR A 397 15.52 -17.55 -15.37
C THR A 397 15.55 -17.64 -16.90
N THR A 398 14.37 -17.81 -17.53
CA THR A 398 14.22 -18.00 -18.99
C THR A 398 13.39 -16.90 -19.66
N ASN A 399 13.07 -15.81 -18.94
CA ASN A 399 12.21 -14.73 -19.42
C ASN A 399 10.82 -15.21 -19.90
N ASP A 400 10.22 -16.18 -19.19
CA ASP A 400 8.93 -16.78 -19.54
C ASP A 400 8.03 -16.92 -18.31
N ILE A 401 6.85 -16.29 -18.36
CA ILE A 401 5.85 -16.36 -17.28
C ILE A 401 5.31 -17.79 -17.04
N ASN A 402 5.50 -18.71 -17.98
CA ASN A 402 5.03 -20.10 -17.88
C ASN A 402 6.10 -21.06 -17.34
N ASN A 403 7.37 -20.63 -17.21
CA ASN A 403 8.48 -21.48 -16.82
C ASN A 403 9.30 -20.88 -15.66
N PRO A 404 9.35 -21.53 -14.47
CA PRO A 404 8.71 -22.78 -14.11
C PRO A 404 7.17 -22.67 -14.00
N VAL A 405 6.47 -23.81 -13.94
CA VAL A 405 5.00 -23.84 -13.85
C VAL A 405 4.50 -23.13 -12.60
N ASN A 406 5.06 -23.45 -11.44
CA ASN A 406 4.73 -22.80 -10.17
C ASN A 406 5.79 -21.78 -9.77
N ASN A 407 5.43 -20.81 -8.93
CA ASN A 407 6.39 -19.90 -8.34
C ASN A 407 7.42 -20.67 -7.48
N LEU A 408 8.71 -20.33 -7.61
CA LEU A 408 9.77 -20.98 -6.83
C LEU A 408 9.75 -20.55 -5.35
N TYR A 409 9.22 -19.36 -5.06
CA TYR A 409 9.19 -18.81 -3.71
C TYR A 409 7.78 -18.38 -3.29
N MET A 410 7.46 -18.65 -2.01
CA MET A 410 6.22 -18.23 -1.39
C MET A 410 6.32 -16.77 -0.96
N LEU A 411 5.50 -15.90 -1.56
CA LEU A 411 5.42 -14.48 -1.26
C LEU A 411 4.54 -14.21 -0.02
N TYR A 412 4.95 -14.75 1.13
CA TYR A 412 4.16 -14.76 2.37
C TYR A 412 3.52 -13.39 2.70
N GLY A 413 2.23 -13.42 2.98
CA GLY A 413 1.45 -12.25 3.43
C GLY A 413 1.00 -11.29 2.33
N ALA A 414 1.33 -11.54 1.06
CA ALA A 414 0.77 -10.77 -0.05
C ALA A 414 -0.73 -11.04 -0.20
N LEU A 415 -1.53 -9.97 -0.28
CA LEU A 415 -2.95 -10.02 -0.61
C LEU A 415 -3.09 -9.98 -2.14
N VAL A 416 -3.66 -11.03 -2.75
CA VAL A 416 -3.95 -11.02 -4.18
C VAL A 416 -5.18 -10.17 -4.49
N GLY A 417 -5.31 -9.73 -5.74
CA GLY A 417 -6.42 -8.88 -6.19
C GLY A 417 -7.81 -9.41 -5.81
N GLY A 418 -8.02 -10.72 -5.99
CA GLY A 418 -9.18 -11.43 -5.46
C GLY A 418 -10.15 -11.97 -6.51
N PRO A 419 -11.41 -12.23 -6.14
CA PRO A 419 -12.35 -12.94 -6.99
C PRO A 419 -13.17 -12.01 -7.90
N GLY A 420 -13.84 -12.62 -8.88
CA GLY A 420 -14.95 -11.99 -9.58
C GLY A 420 -16.12 -11.65 -8.64
N SER A 421 -17.09 -10.89 -9.14
CA SER A 421 -18.30 -10.50 -8.40
C SER A 421 -19.21 -11.67 -7.99
N ASP A 422 -18.93 -12.86 -8.51
CA ASP A 422 -19.58 -14.15 -8.26
C ASP A 422 -18.75 -15.09 -7.36
N ASP A 423 -17.71 -14.56 -6.67
CA ASP A 423 -16.68 -15.31 -5.94
C ASP A 423 -15.75 -16.19 -6.82
N SER A 424 -15.82 -16.09 -8.16
CA SER A 424 -14.96 -16.90 -9.04
C SER A 424 -13.48 -16.51 -8.92
N TYR A 425 -12.64 -17.47 -8.56
CA TYR A 425 -11.20 -17.29 -8.41
C TYR A 425 -10.44 -18.53 -8.92
N VAL A 426 -9.31 -18.29 -9.58
CA VAL A 426 -8.38 -19.32 -10.06
C VAL A 426 -6.97 -18.80 -9.79
N ASP A 427 -6.13 -19.59 -9.12
CA ASP A 427 -4.74 -19.23 -8.84
C ASP A 427 -3.88 -19.41 -10.11
N LEU A 428 -3.90 -18.39 -10.97
CA LEU A 428 -3.23 -18.36 -12.26
C LEU A 428 -2.34 -17.12 -12.37
N ARG A 429 -1.01 -17.32 -12.44
CA ARG A 429 -0.02 -16.24 -12.53
C ARG A 429 -0.22 -15.29 -13.72
N THR A 430 -0.78 -15.75 -14.83
CA THR A 430 -1.05 -14.88 -15.99
C THR A 430 -2.31 -14.03 -15.84
N ASP A 431 -3.13 -14.26 -14.82
CA ASP A 431 -4.29 -13.42 -14.46
C ASP A 431 -3.84 -12.28 -13.53
N TYR A 432 -3.27 -11.23 -14.12
CA TYR A 432 -2.89 -9.99 -13.41
C TYR A 432 -4.10 -9.17 -12.91
N VAL A 433 -5.33 -9.67 -13.01
CA VAL A 433 -6.52 -9.01 -12.45
C VAL A 433 -6.84 -9.61 -11.08
N LYS A 434 -6.83 -10.95 -10.99
CA LYS A 434 -7.15 -11.71 -9.79
C LYS A 434 -5.94 -12.07 -8.94
N ASN A 435 -4.78 -12.27 -9.57
CA ASN A 435 -3.54 -12.76 -8.95
C ASN A 435 -2.43 -11.71 -8.77
N GLU A 436 -2.67 -10.45 -9.16
CA GLU A 436 -1.77 -9.33 -8.87
C GLU A 436 -1.61 -9.08 -7.37
N VAL A 437 -0.45 -8.59 -6.97
CA VAL A 437 -0.09 -8.23 -5.60
C VAL A 437 0.64 -6.88 -5.65
N ALA A 438 0.29 -5.95 -4.76
CA ALA A 438 0.88 -4.60 -4.79
C ALA A 438 1.03 -3.97 -3.40
N LEU A 439 1.89 -2.95 -3.30
CA LEU A 439 2.10 -2.18 -2.08
C LEU A 439 0.80 -1.62 -1.50
N ASP A 440 -0.08 -1.11 -2.36
CA ASP A 440 -1.36 -0.52 -1.97
C ASP A 440 -2.39 -1.58 -1.56
N TYR A 441 -2.32 -2.79 -2.14
CA TYR A 441 -3.19 -3.92 -1.78
C TYR A 441 -2.98 -4.33 -0.33
N ASN A 442 -1.73 -4.37 0.12
CA ASN A 442 -1.39 -4.70 1.49
C ASN A 442 -1.59 -3.56 2.50
N ALA A 443 -1.72 -2.29 2.06
CA ALA A 443 -1.62 -1.14 2.97
C ALA A 443 -2.81 -1.03 3.93
N GLY A 444 -4.04 -1.09 3.41
CA GLY A 444 -5.27 -1.16 4.22
C GLY A 444 -5.45 -2.49 4.94
N PHE A 445 -4.93 -3.58 4.37
CA PHE A 445 -4.94 -4.91 4.97
C PHE A 445 -4.06 -4.99 6.23
N VAL A 446 -2.84 -4.44 6.20
CA VAL A 446 -1.96 -4.31 7.38
C VAL A 446 -2.61 -3.45 8.46
N GLY A 447 -3.33 -2.38 8.10
CA GLY A 447 -4.08 -1.55 9.04
C GLY A 447 -5.20 -2.31 9.73
N THR A 448 -6.02 -3.01 8.94
CA THR A 448 -7.11 -3.85 9.45
C THR A 448 -6.58 -4.96 10.36
N LEU A 449 -5.52 -5.66 9.94
CA LEU A 449 -4.85 -6.67 10.77
C LEU A 449 -4.31 -6.05 12.06
N SER A 450 -3.70 -4.87 12.02
CA SER A 450 -3.16 -4.21 13.22
C SER A 450 -4.24 -3.89 14.25
N TYR A 451 -5.48 -3.61 13.83
CA TYR A 451 -6.61 -3.49 14.76
C TYR A 451 -6.97 -4.84 15.42
N PHE A 452 -7.11 -5.91 14.63
CA PHE A 452 -7.53 -7.23 15.11
C PHE A 452 -6.39 -8.09 15.69
N ALA A 453 -5.13 -7.66 15.57
CA ALA A 453 -3.95 -8.34 16.10
C ALA A 453 -3.75 -7.98 17.58
N GLN A 454 -4.17 -8.88 18.46
CA GLN A 454 -3.85 -8.81 19.88
C GLN A 454 -2.98 -10.01 20.21
N GLY A 455 -1.73 -9.77 20.62
CA GLY A 455 -0.87 -10.82 21.14
C GLY A 455 -1.53 -11.51 22.32
N SER A 456 -1.21 -12.79 22.56
CA SER A 456 -1.76 -13.61 23.66
C SER A 456 -1.30 -13.14 25.05
N SER A 457 -1.71 -11.93 25.41
CA SER A 457 -1.65 -11.36 26.74
C SER A 457 -2.91 -11.80 27.47
N SER A 458 -2.74 -12.45 28.63
CA SER A 458 -3.82 -13.02 29.44
C SER A 458 -5.05 -12.12 29.52
N SER A 459 -6.22 -12.70 29.22
CA SER A 459 -7.54 -12.07 29.29
C SER A 459 -7.74 -11.27 30.57
N THR A 460 -7.49 -9.97 30.49
CA THR A 460 -7.79 -9.03 31.57
C THR A 460 -9.02 -8.27 31.13
N THR A 461 -10.18 -8.74 31.57
CA THR A 461 -11.47 -8.05 31.41
C THR A 461 -11.32 -6.59 31.85
N THR A 462 -11.33 -5.67 30.87
CA THR A 462 -11.46 -4.24 31.15
C THR A 462 -12.90 -3.97 31.59
N PRO A 463 -13.14 -3.45 32.81
CA PRO A 463 -14.49 -3.08 33.23
C PRO A 463 -14.95 -1.83 32.46
N SER A 464 -16.21 -1.81 32.01
CA SER A 464 -16.82 -0.62 31.42
C SER A 464 -16.90 0.52 32.45
N THR A 465 -16.11 1.57 32.27
CA THR A 465 -16.17 2.78 33.10
C THR A 465 -17.25 3.74 32.59
N THR A 466 -18.50 3.52 33.02
CA THR A 466 -19.58 4.49 32.80
C THR A 466 -19.27 5.78 33.54
N THR A 467 -18.85 6.82 32.80
CA THR A 467 -18.55 8.13 33.40
C THR A 467 -19.84 8.94 33.54
N SER A 468 -20.40 8.99 34.76
CA SER A 468 -21.49 9.90 35.10
C SER A 468 -20.92 11.15 35.75
N SER A 469 -21.03 12.29 35.08
CA SER A 469 -20.53 13.59 35.55
C SER A 469 -21.48 14.22 36.57
N THR A 470 -20.98 14.58 37.75
CA THR A 470 -21.65 15.55 38.64
C THR A 470 -20.64 16.55 39.18
N THR A 471 -20.81 17.82 38.85
CA THR A 471 -19.97 18.95 39.27
C THR A 471 -20.35 19.44 40.67
N THR A 472 -19.40 19.48 41.61
CA THR A 472 -19.41 20.43 42.75
C THR A 472 -17.99 20.75 43.23
N THR A 473 -17.75 22.05 43.47
CA THR A 473 -16.52 22.70 43.96
C THR A 473 -16.98 23.99 44.67
N PRO A 474 -16.28 24.61 45.66
CA PRO A 474 -15.03 24.24 46.34
C PRO A 474 -15.16 24.12 47.88
N SER A 475 -14.06 23.75 48.56
CA SER A 475 -13.64 24.51 49.75
C SER A 475 -12.13 24.45 49.97
N THR A 476 -11.57 25.54 50.51
CA THR A 476 -10.14 25.82 50.70
C THR A 476 -9.57 25.25 52.00
N THR A 477 -8.28 24.89 52.03
CA THR A 477 -7.40 25.12 53.19
C THR A 477 -5.93 25.22 52.75
N THR A 478 -5.24 26.24 53.23
CA THR A 478 -3.82 26.54 53.04
C THR A 478 -2.95 25.87 54.10
N THR A 479 -1.75 25.36 53.76
CA THR A 479 -0.57 25.37 54.68
C THR A 479 0.76 25.00 53.99
N THR A 480 1.74 25.87 54.17
CA THR A 480 3.22 25.71 54.02
C THR A 480 3.81 26.88 54.86
N PRO A 481 5.06 26.90 55.35
CA PRO A 481 6.17 25.95 55.15
C PRO A 481 6.88 25.50 56.45
N SER A 482 7.90 24.65 56.33
CA SER A 482 9.09 24.74 57.20
C SER A 482 10.33 24.12 56.55
N SER A 483 11.51 24.61 56.94
CA SER A 483 12.83 24.31 56.38
C SER A 483 13.74 23.63 57.40
N THR A 484 14.72 22.84 56.95
CA THR A 484 15.89 22.46 57.77
C THR A 484 17.12 22.19 56.86
N THR A 485 18.31 22.49 57.36
CA THR A 485 19.58 22.57 56.61
C THR A 485 20.63 21.56 57.09
N THR A 486 21.70 21.38 56.29
CA THR A 486 23.02 20.77 56.65
C THR A 486 23.03 19.23 56.86
N SER A 487 24.07 18.42 56.55
CA SER A 487 25.50 18.68 56.22
C SER A 487 26.12 17.57 55.34
N THR A 488 27.23 17.88 54.64
CA THR A 488 28.16 16.92 53.98
C THR A 488 29.03 16.16 55.00
N PRO A 489 29.60 14.98 54.67
CA PRO A 489 31.03 14.94 54.29
C PRO A 489 31.44 13.88 53.23
N THR A 490 32.58 14.13 52.56
CA THR A 490 33.40 13.18 51.76
C THR A 490 34.64 12.77 52.60
N PRO A 491 35.32 11.62 52.39
CA PRO A 491 36.18 11.29 51.22
C PRO A 491 35.83 9.89 50.63
N THR A 492 36.59 9.13 49.82
CA THR A 492 38.02 9.12 49.40
C THR A 492 38.15 8.51 47.98
N SER A 493 39.35 8.58 47.37
CA SER A 493 39.68 8.08 46.02
C SER A 493 40.61 6.84 46.01
N THR A 494 40.71 6.13 44.87
CA THR A 494 41.87 5.29 44.49
C THR A 494 42.03 5.24 42.96
N THR A 495 43.25 5.07 42.47
CA THR A 495 43.74 5.36 41.09
C THR A 495 44.29 4.11 40.39
N THR A 496 44.25 4.02 39.04
CA THR A 496 45.14 3.20 38.16
C THR A 496 44.92 3.66 36.69
N THR A 497 45.63 4.69 36.19
CA THR A 497 46.83 4.66 35.29
C THR A 497 46.66 4.16 33.85
N THR A 498 46.95 5.06 32.90
CA THR A 498 47.11 4.87 31.43
C THR A 498 48.50 4.30 31.08
N PRO A 499 48.79 4.01 29.79
CA PRO A 499 49.62 4.98 29.03
C PRO A 499 49.22 5.19 27.56
N SER A 500 49.38 6.43 27.07
CA SER A 500 49.32 6.80 25.65
C SER A 500 50.73 6.99 25.06
N SER A 501 50.86 6.84 23.74
CA SER A 501 52.05 7.26 22.98
C SER A 501 51.82 8.57 22.23
N THR A 502 52.75 9.50 22.45
CA THR A 502 53.21 10.64 21.61
C THR A 502 53.22 10.38 20.09
N THR A 503 53.34 11.35 19.16
CA THR A 503 53.12 12.81 19.06
C THR A 503 53.57 13.23 17.64
N SER A 504 52.87 14.13 16.96
CA SER A 504 53.45 15.01 15.92
C SER A 504 52.51 16.16 15.57
N THR A 505 53.01 17.39 15.65
CA THR A 505 52.24 18.62 15.41
C THR A 505 52.92 19.43 14.32
N THR A 506 52.16 19.94 13.34
CA THR A 506 52.59 21.08 12.51
C THR A 506 51.46 22.10 12.41
N THR A 507 51.81 23.36 12.64
CA THR A 507 50.88 24.50 12.72
C THR A 507 51.07 25.40 11.49
N SER A 508 49.99 25.87 10.90
CA SER A 508 50.02 27.05 10.01
C SER A 508 48.77 27.91 10.19
N THR A 509 49.01 29.19 10.54
CA THR A 509 48.04 30.23 10.93
C THR A 509 47.18 30.71 9.76
N PRO A 510 45.91 31.14 9.97
CA PRO A 510 45.09 31.76 8.93
C PRO A 510 45.48 33.22 8.65
N SER A 511 45.33 33.66 7.39
CA SER A 511 45.43 35.07 7.00
C SER A 511 44.06 35.73 6.89
N SER A 512 43.92 36.91 7.49
CA SER A 512 42.74 37.77 7.39
C SER A 512 42.81 38.70 6.18
N THR A 513 41.66 39.06 5.61
CA THR A 513 41.51 40.28 4.82
C THR A 513 40.13 40.89 5.08
N THR A 514 40.10 42.21 5.29
CA THR A 514 38.93 42.98 5.73
C THR A 514 38.27 43.67 4.53
N SER A 515 36.93 43.68 4.46
CA SER A 515 36.15 44.85 3.99
C SER A 515 34.64 44.67 4.24
N THR A 516 34.10 45.34 5.26
CA THR A 516 33.30 46.59 5.18
C THR A 516 31.80 46.36 4.94
N THR A 517 31.00 46.53 6.00
CA THR A 517 29.53 46.51 5.99
C THR A 517 28.96 47.87 5.58
N THR A 518 27.94 47.91 4.72
CA THR A 518 27.07 49.08 4.53
C THR A 518 25.61 48.71 4.75
N THR A 519 25.03 49.24 5.81
CA THR A 519 23.61 49.09 6.15
C THR A 519 22.81 50.25 5.55
N SER A 520 21.67 49.98 4.91
CA SER A 520 20.76 51.03 4.41
C SER A 520 19.32 50.79 4.88
N THR A 521 18.83 51.73 5.69
CA THR A 521 17.50 51.77 6.31
C THR A 521 16.40 52.21 5.32
N PRO A 522 15.18 51.66 5.38
CA PRO A 522 13.99 52.27 4.79
C PRO A 522 13.12 52.99 5.85
N SER A 523 12.49 54.09 5.44
CA SER A 523 11.44 54.83 6.17
C SER A 523 10.34 55.26 5.17
N PRO A 524 9.10 55.58 5.60
CA PRO A 524 7.91 55.04 4.91
C PRO A 524 6.99 56.08 4.22
N THR A 525 5.72 55.69 3.97
CA THR A 525 4.57 56.45 3.43
C THR A 525 4.58 56.71 1.90
N THR A 526 3.47 56.74 1.13
CA THR A 526 2.01 56.83 1.41
C THR A 526 1.11 55.99 0.45
N THR A 527 -0.14 55.79 0.87
CA THR A 527 -1.30 55.17 0.19
C THR A 527 -1.75 55.81 -1.15
N SER A 528 -2.28 55.01 -2.09
CA SER A 528 -3.54 55.32 -2.83
C SER A 528 -4.03 54.17 -3.75
N THR A 529 -5.34 53.90 -3.71
CA THR A 529 -6.10 53.10 -4.70
C THR A 529 -6.91 54.07 -5.58
N PRO A 530 -7.27 53.73 -6.83
CA PRO A 530 -8.57 53.06 -7.05
C PRO A 530 -8.62 52.02 -8.18
N SER A 531 -9.66 51.18 -8.15
CA SER A 531 -10.07 50.22 -9.20
C SER A 531 -10.97 50.90 -10.27
N PRO A 532 -11.64 50.15 -11.18
CA PRO A 532 -11.10 49.34 -12.28
C PRO A 532 -11.66 49.79 -13.65
N THR A 533 -11.17 49.27 -14.78
CA THR A 533 -11.95 49.29 -16.04
C THR A 533 -11.59 48.15 -17.00
N THR A 534 -12.58 47.73 -17.78
CA THR A 534 -12.57 46.60 -18.71
C THR A 534 -12.00 46.96 -20.09
N SER A 535 -11.33 46.01 -20.75
CA SER A 535 -11.56 45.69 -22.18
C SER A 535 -10.71 44.50 -22.64
N ASN A 536 -11.35 43.58 -23.37
CA ASN A 536 -10.70 42.64 -24.28
C ASN A 536 -10.51 43.33 -25.65
N PRO A 537 -9.48 43.01 -26.43
CA PRO A 537 -9.81 42.31 -27.67
C PRO A 537 -8.83 41.21 -28.09
N SER A 538 -9.39 40.19 -28.72
CA SER A 538 -8.65 39.11 -29.38
C SER A 538 -7.75 39.63 -30.51
N SER A 539 -6.54 39.08 -30.64
CA SER A 539 -5.86 39.00 -31.93
C SER A 539 -4.97 37.75 -32.01
N THR A 540 -4.97 37.13 -33.19
CA THR A 540 -4.24 35.90 -33.52
C THR A 540 -2.84 36.20 -34.03
N THR A 541 -1.81 35.57 -33.47
CA THR A 541 -0.47 35.52 -34.08
C THR A 541 0.22 34.19 -33.83
N SER A 542 0.37 33.41 -34.89
CA SER A 542 1.18 32.20 -34.94
C SER A 542 2.67 32.53 -34.86
N THR A 543 3.41 31.88 -33.97
CA THR A 543 4.89 31.98 -33.86
C THR A 543 5.46 30.55 -33.73
N PRO A 544 6.54 30.19 -34.45
CA PRO A 544 6.95 28.79 -34.60
C PRO A 544 7.69 28.21 -33.39
N SER A 545 7.60 26.89 -33.23
CA SER A 545 8.32 26.12 -32.21
C SER A 545 9.84 26.17 -32.40
N PRO A 546 10.64 26.34 -31.33
CA PRO A 546 12.08 26.12 -31.39
C PRO A 546 12.39 24.61 -31.41
N THR A 547 13.19 24.18 -32.37
CA THR A 547 13.75 22.81 -32.41
C THR A 547 14.78 22.64 -31.29
N ILE A 548 14.57 21.68 -30.38
CA ILE A 548 15.58 21.33 -29.37
C ILE A 548 16.62 20.42 -30.02
N THR A 549 17.86 20.89 -30.09
CA THR A 549 19.02 20.06 -30.47
C THR A 549 19.47 19.27 -29.26
N ILE A 550 19.39 17.94 -29.33
CA ILE A 550 19.95 17.05 -28.29
C ILE A 550 21.47 16.94 -28.53
N THR A 551 22.26 17.52 -27.64
CA THR A 551 23.72 17.34 -27.64
C THR A 551 24.07 16.06 -26.87
N THR A 552 24.22 14.94 -27.57
CA THR A 552 24.80 13.72 -27.00
C THR A 552 26.31 13.89 -26.82
N ILE A 553 26.78 13.93 -25.57
CA ILE A 553 28.21 13.84 -25.26
C ILE A 553 28.57 12.36 -25.09
N SER A 554 29.03 11.72 -26.16
CA SER A 554 29.59 10.38 -26.11
C SER A 554 31.07 10.45 -25.69
N SER A 555 31.37 10.06 -24.44
CA SER A 555 32.74 9.84 -23.98
C SER A 555 33.28 8.51 -24.51
N SER A 556 34.05 8.58 -25.61
CA SER A 556 34.71 7.40 -26.18
C SER A 556 35.89 6.94 -25.32
N THR A 557 35.75 5.82 -24.63
CA THR A 557 36.89 5.10 -24.03
C THR A 557 37.20 3.86 -24.87
N THR A 558 38.24 3.93 -25.70
CA THR A 558 38.73 2.80 -26.49
C THR A 558 39.47 1.80 -25.61
N THR A 559 38.96 0.58 -25.52
CA THR A 559 39.70 -0.59 -25.01
C THR A 559 39.73 -1.67 -26.09
N SER A 560 40.92 -1.98 -26.59
CA SER A 560 41.14 -2.96 -27.66
C SER A 560 41.21 -4.38 -27.12
N ILE A 561 40.33 -5.27 -27.60
CA ILE A 561 40.49 -6.72 -27.45
C ILE A 561 40.29 -7.38 -28.82
N SER A 562 41.29 -8.15 -29.24
CA SER A 562 41.31 -8.83 -30.54
C SER A 562 40.81 -10.27 -30.41
N THR A 563 39.90 -10.70 -31.28
CA THR A 563 39.65 -12.13 -31.56
C THR A 563 39.41 -12.36 -33.07
N PRO A 564 39.76 -13.53 -33.62
CA PRO A 564 39.85 -13.72 -35.07
C PRO A 564 38.56 -14.26 -35.72
N THR A 565 38.36 -13.89 -36.98
CA THR A 565 37.33 -14.45 -37.87
C THR A 565 37.72 -15.83 -38.39
N PRO A 566 36.73 -16.70 -38.69
CA PRO A 566 36.78 -17.44 -39.95
C PRO A 566 35.47 -17.36 -40.76
N SER A 567 35.65 -16.89 -41.99
CA SER A 567 35.09 -17.35 -43.27
C SER A 567 33.63 -17.79 -43.41
N GLN A 568 32.99 -17.18 -44.42
CA GLN A 568 31.75 -17.65 -45.05
C GLN A 568 31.91 -19.03 -45.70
N THR A 569 30.80 -19.76 -45.82
CA THR A 569 30.54 -20.59 -47.01
C THR A 569 29.06 -20.53 -47.35
N THR A 570 28.76 -20.41 -48.65
CA THR A 570 27.40 -20.27 -49.20
C THR A 570 26.71 -21.62 -49.38
N GLY A 571 25.39 -21.67 -49.22
CA GLY A 571 24.55 -22.84 -49.54
C GLY A 571 23.08 -22.43 -49.67
N ASP A 572 22.59 -22.40 -50.91
CA ASP A 572 21.22 -22.02 -51.29
C ASP A 572 20.23 -23.19 -51.05
N GLY A 573 18.94 -22.90 -50.85
CA GLY A 573 17.96 -23.92 -50.43
C GLY A 573 16.56 -23.43 -50.04
N THR A 574 15.89 -22.73 -50.96
CA THR A 574 14.43 -22.43 -50.99
C THR A 574 13.49 -23.30 -50.13
N THR A 575 12.58 -22.67 -49.37
CA THR A 575 11.12 -22.71 -49.67
C THR A 575 10.28 -21.67 -48.91
N THR A 576 9.53 -20.89 -49.68
CA THR A 576 8.25 -20.20 -49.41
C THR A 576 7.64 -20.23 -47.99
N SER A 577 7.40 -19.04 -47.43
CA SER A 577 6.29 -18.79 -46.50
C SER A 577 5.36 -17.73 -47.12
N GLU A 578 4.07 -18.04 -47.27
CA GLU A 578 3.09 -17.15 -47.86
C GLU A 578 2.72 -16.00 -46.91
N THR A 579 2.47 -14.83 -47.50
CA THR A 579 2.02 -13.64 -46.79
C THR A 579 0.50 -13.58 -46.86
N THR A 580 -0.19 -13.52 -45.72
CA THR A 580 -1.64 -13.21 -45.69
C THR A 580 -1.88 -11.95 -44.88
N THR A 581 -2.22 -10.87 -45.58
CA THR A 581 -2.72 -9.62 -45.02
C THR A 581 -4.07 -9.82 -44.36
N GLY A 582 -4.27 -9.29 -43.15
CA GLY A 582 -5.57 -9.15 -42.49
C GLY A 582 -5.80 -7.68 -42.10
N ASP A 583 -6.93 -7.12 -42.54
CA ASP A 583 -7.26 -5.70 -42.36
C ASP A 583 -7.39 -5.27 -40.89
N ILE A 584 -6.84 -4.10 -40.57
CA ILE A 584 -7.18 -3.36 -39.34
C ILE A 584 -8.40 -2.49 -39.65
N GLY A 585 -9.58 -3.03 -39.35
CA GLY A 585 -10.83 -2.28 -39.42
C GLY A 585 -10.93 -1.25 -38.30
N THR A 586 -10.74 0.03 -38.63
CA THR A 586 -11.09 1.14 -37.72
C THR A 586 -12.60 1.30 -37.63
N SER A 587 -13.17 1.12 -36.44
CA SER A 587 -14.53 1.56 -36.12
C SER A 587 -14.50 2.49 -34.92
N GLY A 588 -14.53 3.80 -35.19
CA GLY A 588 -14.94 4.77 -34.18
C GLY A 588 -16.46 4.85 -34.15
N ASP A 589 -17.03 4.98 -32.96
CA ASP A 589 -18.29 5.71 -32.79
C ASP A 589 -18.20 6.54 -31.51
N GLY A 590 -18.83 7.70 -31.52
CA GLY A 590 -18.83 8.64 -30.42
C GLY A 590 -20.08 9.49 -30.47
N SER A 591 -20.90 9.43 -29.43
CA SER A 591 -22.03 10.33 -29.26
C SER A 591 -22.29 10.67 -27.79
N ASN A 592 -22.36 11.97 -27.51
CA ASN A 592 -22.72 12.55 -26.22
C ASN A 592 -24.10 12.09 -25.72
N GLY A 593 -24.29 12.05 -24.40
CA GLY A 593 -25.59 11.82 -23.75
C GLY A 593 -25.67 12.41 -22.35
N THR A 594 -26.02 13.70 -22.26
CA THR A 594 -26.30 14.41 -21.00
C THR A 594 -27.39 13.74 -20.16
N SER A 595 -27.20 13.68 -18.84
CA SER A 595 -28.19 13.15 -17.89
C SER A 595 -28.95 14.28 -17.18
N PRO A 596 -30.31 14.33 -17.27
CA PRO A 596 -31.13 15.21 -16.46
C PRO A 596 -31.91 14.46 -15.36
N THR A 597 -31.85 15.01 -14.16
CA THR A 597 -32.54 14.56 -12.93
C THR A 597 -34.08 14.55 -13.04
N ILE A 598 -34.74 13.42 -12.78
CA ILE A 598 -36.19 13.38 -12.44
C ILE A 598 -36.48 12.42 -11.27
N LYS A 599 -37.36 12.87 -10.37
CA LYS A 599 -37.83 12.26 -9.11
C LYS A 599 -39.06 11.34 -9.36
N PRO A 600 -39.30 10.26 -8.57
CA PRO A 600 -40.20 9.19 -9.01
C PRO A 600 -41.71 9.47 -8.81
N THR A 601 -42.53 8.73 -9.56
CA THR A 601 -43.98 8.59 -9.35
C THR A 601 -44.41 7.11 -9.36
N SER A 602 -45.44 6.79 -8.58
CA SER A 602 -46.10 5.47 -8.48
C SER A 602 -46.97 5.17 -9.72
N THR A 603 -47.47 3.97 -10.03
CA THR A 603 -48.32 3.08 -9.19
C THR A 603 -48.70 1.77 -9.94
N SER A 604 -48.88 0.66 -9.23
CA SER A 604 -49.83 -0.49 -9.45
C SER A 604 -49.92 -1.31 -10.76
N GLY A 605 -50.07 -2.65 -10.62
CA GLY A 605 -50.78 -3.56 -11.55
C GLY A 605 -49.91 -4.67 -12.20
N SER A 606 -49.61 -5.82 -11.57
CA SER A 606 -50.44 -7.02 -11.30
C SER A 606 -50.30 -8.18 -12.32
N THR A 607 -49.84 -9.34 -11.81
CA THR A 607 -50.17 -10.73 -12.24
C THR A 607 -49.90 -11.21 -13.68
N SER A 608 -48.98 -12.16 -13.86
CA SER A 608 -49.30 -13.60 -14.08
C SER A 608 -48.08 -14.49 -14.42
N LYS A 609 -48.17 -15.78 -14.03
CA LYS A 609 -47.32 -16.96 -14.34
C LYS A 609 -48.26 -18.19 -14.19
N PRO A 610 -47.98 -19.42 -14.67
CA PRO A 610 -46.88 -19.90 -15.52
C PRO A 610 -47.32 -20.71 -16.77
N GLY A 611 -46.36 -21.02 -17.65
CA GLY A 611 -46.50 -22.01 -18.72
C GLY A 611 -45.39 -23.06 -18.65
N SER A 612 -45.75 -24.34 -18.80
CA SER A 612 -44.85 -25.50 -18.75
C SER A 612 -44.33 -25.90 -20.14
N GLY A 613 -43.17 -26.55 -20.20
CA GLY A 613 -42.65 -27.13 -21.44
C GLY A 613 -41.54 -28.14 -21.15
N SER A 614 -41.82 -29.42 -21.41
CA SER A 614 -40.87 -30.53 -21.26
C SER A 614 -40.56 -31.13 -22.62
N SER A 615 -39.32 -31.58 -22.84
CA SER A 615 -39.06 -32.68 -23.77
C SER A 615 -37.74 -33.39 -23.40
N GLN A 616 -37.73 -34.70 -23.57
CA GLN A 616 -36.53 -35.54 -23.46
C GLN A 616 -35.86 -35.66 -24.83
N ASN A 617 -34.57 -36.00 -24.86
CA ASN A 617 -34.10 -37.08 -25.72
C ASN A 617 -32.72 -37.61 -25.29
N THR A 618 -32.61 -38.94 -25.27
CA THR A 618 -31.36 -39.73 -25.34
C THR A 618 -31.36 -40.48 -26.68
N PRO A 619 -30.19 -40.76 -27.26
CA PRO A 619 -29.49 -42.04 -27.06
C PRO A 619 -27.99 -41.82 -26.78
N GLY A 620 -27.13 -42.81 -26.52
CA GLY A 620 -27.29 -44.26 -26.49
C GLY A 620 -25.95 -44.94 -26.83
N ILE A 621 -25.27 -45.39 -25.77
CA ILE A 621 -24.20 -46.43 -25.66
C ILE A 621 -23.58 -46.98 -26.97
N GLU A 622 -22.25 -46.92 -27.06
CA GLU A 622 -21.45 -48.09 -27.50
C GLU A 622 -20.07 -48.13 -26.79
N LYS A 623 -19.42 -49.31 -26.78
CA LYS A 623 -18.17 -49.61 -26.04
C LYS A 623 -17.03 -49.91 -27.02
N ASP A 624 -15.79 -49.63 -26.58
CA ASP A 624 -14.54 -50.42 -26.69
C ASP A 624 -13.31 -49.47 -26.58
N GLY A 625 -12.10 -49.85 -26.12
CA GLY A 625 -11.69 -51.14 -25.57
C GLY A 625 -10.19 -51.49 -25.70
N SER A 626 -9.24 -50.68 -25.20
CA SER A 626 -7.81 -51.04 -24.91
C SER A 626 -7.05 -49.80 -24.38
N SER A 627 -6.37 -49.74 -23.22
CA SER A 627 -5.34 -50.57 -22.57
C SER A 627 -3.90 -50.37 -23.09
N SER A 628 -3.10 -49.56 -22.38
CA SER A 628 -1.63 -49.66 -22.32
C SER A 628 -1.09 -48.90 -21.10
N ASP A 629 -0.31 -49.57 -20.25
CA ASP A 629 0.14 -49.11 -18.92
C ASP A 629 1.46 -48.30 -18.91
N ALA A 630 1.61 -47.40 -17.91
CA ALA A 630 2.82 -47.14 -17.09
C ALA A 630 2.58 -45.88 -16.21
N LEU A 631 2.26 -45.98 -14.92
CA LEU A 631 3.18 -46.13 -13.78
C LEU A 631 4.26 -45.02 -13.63
N CYS A 632 4.02 -44.06 -12.73
CA CYS A 632 4.71 -44.05 -11.42
C CYS A 632 4.22 -42.97 -10.42
N LEU A 633 3.88 -43.45 -9.22
CA LEU A 633 3.86 -42.84 -7.87
C LEU A 633 3.42 -41.37 -7.66
N SER A 634 2.28 -41.24 -6.97
CA SER A 634 1.95 -40.13 -6.08
C SER A 634 1.88 -40.65 -4.63
N ASP A 635 2.73 -40.15 -3.72
CA ASP A 635 2.59 -40.41 -2.28
C ASP A 635 1.52 -39.50 -1.67
N ILE A 636 0.29 -39.99 -1.59
CA ILE A 636 -0.78 -39.41 -0.78
C ILE A 636 -1.36 -40.52 0.09
N ILE A 637 -1.17 -40.41 1.40
CA ILE A 637 -1.80 -41.30 2.38
C ILE A 637 -3.30 -40.97 2.42
N PRO A 638 -4.21 -41.89 2.05
CA PRO A 638 -5.64 -41.60 2.07
C PRO A 638 -6.17 -41.50 3.50
N LEU A 639 -6.99 -40.48 3.73
CA LEU A 639 -7.60 -40.12 5.03
C LEU A 639 -8.32 -41.28 5.75
N SER A 640 -8.73 -42.30 4.99
CA SER A 640 -9.42 -43.51 5.47
C SER A 640 -8.61 -44.35 6.48
N ILE A 641 -7.27 -44.31 6.44
CA ILE A 641 -6.44 -45.10 7.37
C ILE A 641 -6.47 -44.49 8.79
N ILE A 642 -6.50 -43.15 8.90
CA ILE A 642 -6.60 -42.45 10.18
C ILE A 642 -7.96 -42.72 10.84
N THR A 643 -9.04 -42.78 10.05
CA THR A 643 -10.39 -43.10 10.55
C THR A 643 -10.46 -44.52 11.13
N LEU A 644 -9.79 -45.51 10.51
CA LEU A 644 -9.73 -46.89 11.05
C LEU A 644 -8.97 -46.96 12.39
N PHE A 645 -7.84 -46.26 12.52
CA PHE A 645 -7.08 -46.25 13.78
C PHE A 645 -7.86 -45.61 14.94
N ILE A 646 -8.57 -44.51 14.67
CA ILE A 646 -9.42 -43.85 15.67
C ILE A 646 -10.60 -44.75 16.07
N LEU A 647 -11.29 -45.38 15.11
CA LEU A 647 -12.39 -46.31 15.39
C LEU A 647 -11.92 -47.56 16.17
N SER A 648 -10.77 -48.14 15.83
CA SER A 648 -10.18 -49.27 16.57
C SER A 648 -9.84 -48.90 18.02
N SER A 649 -9.31 -47.69 18.23
CA SER A 649 -8.95 -47.18 19.56
C SER A 649 -10.19 -46.91 20.43
N ILE A 650 -11.24 -46.34 19.82
CA ILE A 650 -12.54 -46.11 20.49
C ILE A 650 -13.23 -47.44 20.82
N HIS A 651 -13.11 -48.47 19.98
CA HIS A 651 -13.68 -49.79 20.28
C HIS A 651 -13.02 -50.43 21.51
N LEU A 652 -11.68 -50.39 21.57
CA LEU A 652 -10.90 -50.96 22.69
C LEU A 652 -11.17 -50.25 24.04
N LEU A 653 -11.45 -48.94 24.00
CA LEU A 653 -11.85 -48.11 25.15
C LEU A 653 -13.31 -48.30 25.59
N LEU A 654 -14.14 -48.98 24.79
CA LEU A 654 -15.56 -49.24 25.09
C LEU A 654 -15.84 -50.69 25.50
N THR A 655 -14.84 -51.57 25.43
CA THR A 655 -14.93 -53.01 25.77
C THR A 655 -14.20 -53.42 27.05
N ASN A 656 -13.52 -52.50 27.74
CA ASN A 656 -12.92 -52.69 29.07
C ASN A 656 -13.67 -51.88 30.13
#